data_AF-A0AAV6M9H5-F1
#
_entry.id   AF-A0AAV6M9H5-F1
#
_cell.length_a   1.000
_cell.length_b   1.000
_cell.length_c   1.000
_cell.angle_alpha   90.00
_cell.angle_beta   90.00
_cell.angle_gamma   90.00
#
_symmetry.space_group_name_H-M   'P 1'
#
loop_
_entity.id
_entity.type
_entity.pdbx_description
1 polymer ?
#
loop_
_entity_poly.entity_id
_entity_poly.type
_entity_poly.pdbx_seq_one_letter_code
_entity_poly.pdbx_strand_id
1 'polypeptide(L)'
;MILHLSSPWLTITRLPPPPKLIEPFTSASNGTSVLMPLLLCSHALFRFTSFSKSTRVRASLNASNIDGAAAFENPVSELLDDELIGVVSCSKDADEVLRLIADKSGRNGGTVSVPDCRLIIAAALKRNNSELALSVFYAMRSSFYEVTAWEGVNDNVSSVERWKWARPDVHVYTLLIQGLAASLRVSDALRIIEIICRVGVSPAEEVPFGKVVQCPSCMVAVAVAQPQHGIQIVSCAKCRYQYELISGNIVSIESEEISMDTPAWEKALRFLNVMKQKLPAAVHSIVVQTPSGVARTQKFATETADLPAREGERVTIAAAAPSNVYREVGPIKFSPKDPNLYSGEPMCLTNHSDGRESLLLRVPAKETSFLLKPSALFPLILLSVAGDAASGVLDPSLPRLLLVAGFASLAAGATLNSFILPQFNRLPQRSVDIIAIKQQLLSQYNVLQSRIRDLKLAAEKEVWMLARMCQLENKIFAVGEPSYRARRSRIKKVRDGLENSLKQRIELIESYARISSMIEIEVEMESDVIAAEAASSVERVSEQIEQIMVLENLEERWRLQAEANDEAERLFNQSMPTEETCNLSNQSRSMDTSITSPDTSQTFSLVKMSINLYLVHVHEVLKQHQVSASWPDVSLLNISFIKFGFNSLPLLINSSSSSSSSSSSFSCLVMAKSILVTGGAGYIGSHTVLQLLLGGYRTVVVDNLDNSSEIAVRRVKELAGDLGKNLLFHKVDLRDKQALDKMFASTPFDTVIHFAGLKAVGESVQKPLLYYDNNLIGTITLLEVMAAHGCKKLVFSSSATVYGWPKEVPCTEEFPLSAANPYGRTKLFIEEICRDTYRSDSEWKIILLRYFNPVGAHHSGYIGEDPRGIPNNLMPFVQQVAVGRRPALTVFGTDYATKDGTGVRDYIHVVDLADGHIAALRKLDAAGIGCEVYNLGTGKGTSVLEMVAAFEKASGKKIPLVMSARRPGDAEIVYASTHKAEKELNWKAKYGIEEMCRDQWNWASKNPYGYEPPSSK
;
A
#
# COMPACT_ATOMS: atom_id res chain seq x y z
N MET A 1 31.76 9.05 -48.10
CA MET A 1 31.29 10.02 -49.14
C MET A 1 30.13 10.80 -48.52
N ILE A 2 30.25 12.11 -48.25
CA ILE A 2 30.01 13.23 -49.21
C ILE A 2 28.49 13.28 -49.51
N LEU A 3 27.64 14.26 -49.10
CA LEU A 3 27.73 15.71 -48.75
C LEU A 3 26.68 16.05 -47.65
N HIS A 4 26.88 16.96 -46.67
CA HIS A 4 26.96 18.45 -46.66
C HIS A 4 25.64 19.25 -46.75
N LEU A 5 25.32 19.95 -45.63
CA LEU A 5 24.81 21.33 -45.45
C LEU A 5 23.83 21.97 -46.48
N SER A 6 22.74 22.57 -45.98
CA SER A 6 22.66 24.04 -45.74
C SER A 6 21.24 24.57 -45.40
N SER A 7 21.19 25.60 -44.54
CA SER A 7 20.13 26.62 -44.43
C SER A 7 20.65 27.94 -45.03
N PRO A 8 19.82 28.91 -45.47
CA PRO A 8 19.63 30.10 -44.60
C PRO A 8 18.37 31.02 -44.81
N TRP A 9 17.98 31.71 -43.73
CA TRP A 9 17.63 33.17 -43.61
C TRP A 9 16.39 33.86 -44.27
N LEU A 10 15.51 34.36 -43.37
CA LEU A 10 15.03 35.76 -43.16
C LEU A 10 14.32 36.61 -44.26
N THR A 11 13.17 37.22 -43.89
CA THR A 11 12.68 38.65 -44.04
C THR A 11 11.12 38.72 -44.21
N ILE A 12 10.30 39.74 -43.88
CA ILE A 12 10.26 40.91 -42.96
C ILE A 12 8.84 41.57 -43.11
N THR A 13 8.12 41.91 -42.01
CA THR A 13 6.97 42.89 -41.92
C THR A 13 5.62 42.59 -42.66
N ARG A 14 4.42 43.15 -42.37
CA ARG A 14 3.92 44.37 -41.64
C ARG A 14 2.53 44.15 -40.97
N LEU A 15 2.24 44.92 -39.91
CA LEU A 15 0.88 45.31 -39.42
C LEU A 15 0.35 46.53 -40.23
N PRO A 16 -0.98 46.77 -40.40
CA PRO A 16 -1.86 47.44 -39.39
C PRO A 16 -3.39 47.06 -39.53
N PRO A 17 -4.39 47.90 -39.16
CA PRO A 17 -4.86 48.36 -37.83
C PRO A 17 -6.36 48.00 -37.52
N PRO A 18 -6.93 48.36 -36.34
CA PRO A 18 -8.32 48.05 -35.96
C PRO A 18 -9.31 49.26 -35.98
N PRO A 19 -10.64 49.00 -35.99
CA PRO A 19 -11.67 49.87 -35.41
C PRO A 19 -12.52 49.11 -34.35
N LYS A 20 -12.64 49.55 -33.09
CA LYS A 20 -13.41 50.69 -32.51
C LYS A 20 -14.92 50.42 -32.26
N LEU A 21 -15.22 50.28 -30.96
CA LEU A 21 -16.47 50.50 -30.20
C LEU A 21 -17.58 51.38 -30.83
N ILE A 22 -18.85 50.95 -30.69
CA ILE A 22 -20.03 51.78 -30.37
C ILE A 22 -20.96 51.01 -29.38
N GLU A 23 -21.73 51.79 -28.61
CA GLU A 23 -22.53 51.53 -27.39
C GLU A 23 -23.93 50.85 -27.56
N PRO A 24 -24.72 50.63 -26.47
CA PRO A 24 -25.73 49.56 -26.39
C PRO A 24 -27.20 50.01 -26.53
N PHE A 25 -28.13 49.06 -26.45
CA PHE A 25 -29.56 49.33 -26.19
C PHE A 25 -30.20 48.35 -25.18
N THR A 26 -31.14 48.88 -24.41
CA THR A 26 -31.94 48.17 -23.40
C THR A 26 -33.40 48.02 -23.87
N SER A 27 -34.10 46.97 -23.41
CA SER A 27 -35.55 46.98 -23.11
C SER A 27 -35.96 45.65 -22.43
N ALA A 28 -37.18 45.59 -21.90
CA ALA A 28 -37.56 44.68 -20.80
C ALA A 28 -38.93 43.97 -21.01
N SER A 29 -39.42 43.29 -19.95
CA SER A 29 -40.78 42.69 -19.77
C SER A 29 -41.00 41.29 -20.38
N ASN A 30 -41.88 40.40 -19.89
CA ASN A 30 -42.58 40.24 -18.58
C ASN A 30 -43.26 38.83 -18.49
N GLY A 31 -43.60 38.37 -17.27
CA GLY A 31 -44.68 37.38 -17.00
C GLY A 31 -44.27 35.90 -16.79
N THR A 32 -44.34 35.30 -15.58
CA THR A 32 -45.52 34.78 -14.81
C THR A 32 -46.25 33.61 -15.50
N SER A 33 -46.05 32.32 -15.18
CA SER A 33 -46.36 31.55 -13.94
C SER A 33 -47.60 30.63 -14.14
N VAL A 34 -47.60 29.40 -13.56
CA VAL A 34 -48.74 28.68 -12.91
C VAL A 34 -48.57 27.12 -12.80
N LEU A 35 -48.68 26.63 -11.56
CA LEU A 35 -49.15 25.32 -10.99
C LEU A 35 -48.61 23.91 -11.37
N MET A 36 -48.21 23.21 -10.30
CA MET A 36 -48.12 21.74 -10.02
C MET A 36 -49.55 21.10 -9.87
N PRO A 37 -49.80 19.75 -9.76
CA PRO A 37 -49.01 18.79 -8.94
C PRO A 37 -48.99 17.25 -9.23
N LEU A 38 -48.13 16.53 -8.48
CA LEU A 38 -48.19 15.11 -7.97
C LEU A 38 -47.79 13.84 -8.81
N LEU A 39 -46.79 13.13 -8.24
CA LEU A 39 -46.63 11.67 -7.96
C LEU A 39 -45.96 10.65 -8.93
N LEU A 40 -44.93 9.99 -8.35
CA LEU A 40 -44.49 8.57 -8.47
C LEU A 40 -43.80 8.05 -9.77
N CYS A 41 -42.46 7.89 -9.75
CA CYS A 41 -41.81 6.58 -9.48
C CYS A 41 -40.25 6.57 -9.61
N SER A 42 -39.60 6.35 -8.46
CA SER A 42 -38.33 5.64 -8.17
C SER A 42 -37.30 5.17 -9.23
N HIS A 43 -36.03 5.46 -8.90
CA HIS A 43 -34.80 4.63 -8.97
C HIS A 43 -34.12 4.22 -10.30
N ALA A 44 -32.87 4.70 -10.46
CA ALA A 44 -31.73 3.88 -10.93
C ALA A 44 -30.40 4.43 -10.35
N LEU A 45 -29.68 3.63 -9.56
CA LEU A 45 -28.27 3.85 -9.19
C LEU A 45 -27.57 2.49 -9.27
N PHE A 46 -26.45 2.43 -10.00
CA PHE A 46 -25.75 1.18 -10.25
C PHE A 46 -25.04 0.64 -9.00
N ARG A 47 -25.23 -0.66 -8.75
CA ARG A 47 -24.44 -1.48 -7.83
C ARG A 47 -23.72 -2.52 -8.68
N PHE A 48 -22.40 -2.68 -8.52
CA PHE A 48 -21.70 -3.88 -8.97
C PHE A 48 -21.18 -4.64 -7.76
N THR A 49 -21.83 -5.76 -7.46
CA THR A 49 -21.30 -6.83 -6.60
C THR A 49 -21.62 -8.15 -7.28
N SER A 50 -20.60 -8.82 -7.83
CA SER A 50 -20.76 -10.19 -8.33
C SER A 50 -20.56 -11.17 -7.18
N PHE A 51 -21.60 -11.92 -6.83
CA PHE A 51 -21.43 -13.25 -6.24
C PHE A 51 -22.62 -14.11 -6.62
N SER A 52 -22.35 -15.25 -7.25
CA SER A 52 -23.38 -16.16 -7.76
C SER A 52 -24.14 -16.86 -6.63
N LYS A 53 -25.46 -16.98 -6.76
CA LYS A 53 -26.23 -18.07 -6.12
C LYS A 53 -27.42 -18.49 -7.00
N SER A 54 -27.53 -19.80 -7.18
CA SER A 54 -28.56 -20.46 -7.97
C SER A 54 -29.90 -20.50 -7.24
N THR A 55 -31.01 -20.26 -7.95
CA THR A 55 -32.31 -20.92 -7.65
C THR A 55 -33.23 -20.95 -8.88
N ARG A 56 -34.00 -22.04 -9.03
CA ARG A 56 -34.95 -22.28 -10.13
C ARG A 56 -36.32 -21.64 -9.87
N VAL A 57 -36.93 -21.01 -10.87
CA VAL A 57 -38.41 -20.94 -11.05
C VAL A 57 -38.73 -21.12 -12.56
N ARG A 58 -39.94 -21.58 -12.89
CA ARG A 58 -40.31 -22.26 -14.14
C ARG A 58 -41.64 -21.73 -14.74
N ALA A 59 -41.59 -21.17 -15.95
CA ALA A 59 -42.72 -20.98 -16.90
C ALA A 59 -42.12 -20.50 -18.26
N SER A 60 -42.11 -21.26 -19.37
CA SER A 60 -43.20 -21.43 -20.37
C SER A 60 -43.72 -20.10 -20.93
N LEU A 61 -43.65 -19.72 -22.21
CA LEU A 61 -43.26 -20.37 -23.48
C LEU A 61 -42.35 -19.39 -24.30
N ASN A 62 -41.83 -19.66 -25.50
CA ASN A 62 -42.01 -20.77 -26.47
C ASN A 62 -40.68 -21.06 -27.22
N ALA A 63 -40.70 -21.81 -28.35
CA ALA A 63 -39.50 -22.15 -29.12
C ALA A 63 -39.57 -21.79 -30.63
N SER A 64 -38.46 -21.32 -31.19
CA SER A 64 -38.05 -21.55 -32.58
C SER A 64 -36.53 -21.32 -32.73
N ASN A 65 -35.81 -22.29 -33.31
CA ASN A 65 -34.35 -22.29 -33.45
C ASN A 65 -33.83 -21.27 -34.47
N ILE A 66 -32.56 -20.85 -34.34
CA ILE A 66 -31.49 -21.02 -35.36
C ILE A 66 -30.11 -20.64 -34.78
N ASP A 67 -29.16 -21.57 -34.93
CA ASP A 67 -27.69 -21.53 -34.96
C ASP A 67 -26.83 -20.64 -34.04
N GLY A 68 -25.76 -21.26 -33.52
CA GLY A 68 -24.90 -20.69 -32.50
C GLY A 68 -23.65 -19.95 -33.01
N ALA A 69 -23.44 -18.75 -32.45
CA ALA A 69 -22.13 -18.11 -32.32
C ALA A 69 -21.89 -17.84 -30.83
N ALA A 70 -20.65 -17.97 -30.36
CA ALA A 70 -20.31 -17.71 -28.97
C ALA A 70 -20.41 -16.20 -28.68
N ALA A 71 -21.53 -15.78 -28.08
CA ALA A 71 -21.72 -14.41 -27.65
C ALA A 71 -20.92 -14.14 -26.37
N PHE A 72 -19.96 -13.22 -26.44
CA PHE A 72 -19.51 -12.51 -25.25
C PHE A 72 -20.69 -11.69 -24.73
N GLU A 73 -20.97 -11.74 -23.43
CA GLU A 73 -21.99 -10.89 -22.81
C GLU A 73 -21.54 -9.42 -22.94
N ASN A 74 -22.25 -8.65 -23.77
CA ASN A 74 -22.00 -7.22 -23.92
C ASN A 74 -22.50 -6.48 -22.67
N PRO A 75 -21.67 -5.68 -21.97
CA PRO A 75 -22.20 -4.59 -21.17
C PRO A 75 -22.89 -3.60 -22.12
N VAL A 76 -24.06 -3.09 -21.73
CA VAL A 76 -24.83 -2.14 -22.56
C VAL A 76 -24.01 -0.86 -22.74
N SER A 77 -23.57 -0.57 -23.97
CA SER A 77 -22.97 0.73 -24.30
C SER A 77 -24.08 1.78 -24.40
N GLU A 78 -23.93 2.88 -23.67
CA GLU A 78 -24.81 4.05 -23.77
C GLU A 78 -24.39 5.01 -24.91
N LEU A 79 -23.24 4.77 -25.55
CA LEU A 79 -22.64 5.69 -26.52
C LEU A 79 -22.54 5.13 -27.94
N LEU A 80 -22.36 3.82 -28.09
CA LEU A 80 -22.12 3.15 -29.37
C LEU A 80 -23.26 2.17 -29.70
N ASP A 81 -24.00 2.44 -30.77
CA ASP A 81 -24.88 1.46 -31.40
C ASP A 81 -24.15 0.65 -32.47
N ASP A 82 -24.71 -0.51 -32.88
CA ASP A 82 -24.09 -1.42 -33.84
C ASP A 82 -23.81 -0.74 -35.20
N GLU A 83 -24.62 0.25 -35.58
CA GLU A 83 -24.43 1.05 -36.79
C GLU A 83 -23.21 1.97 -36.66
N LEU A 84 -23.04 2.70 -35.55
CA LEU A 84 -21.89 3.57 -35.31
C LEU A 84 -20.61 2.76 -35.21
N ILE A 85 -20.62 1.61 -34.52
CA ILE A 85 -19.48 0.67 -34.49
C ILE A 85 -19.12 0.24 -35.92
N GLY A 86 -20.14 0.02 -36.77
CA GLY A 86 -20.00 -0.29 -38.18
C GLY A 86 -19.37 0.83 -39.02
N VAL A 87 -19.53 2.11 -38.66
CA VAL A 87 -18.88 3.24 -39.35
C VAL A 87 -17.48 3.49 -38.78
N VAL A 88 -17.38 3.61 -37.45
CA VAL A 88 -16.15 3.89 -36.68
C VAL A 88 -15.05 2.86 -36.93
N SER A 89 -15.39 1.58 -37.11
CA SER A 89 -14.38 0.53 -37.42
C SER A 89 -13.72 0.67 -38.80
N CYS A 90 -14.23 1.54 -39.67
CA CYS A 90 -13.64 1.88 -40.97
C CYS A 90 -12.87 3.21 -40.99
N SER A 91 -12.78 3.93 -39.86
CA SER A 91 -11.97 5.14 -39.73
C SER A 91 -10.48 4.85 -39.91
N LYS A 92 -9.71 5.88 -40.29
CA LYS A 92 -8.26 5.83 -40.50
C LYS A 92 -7.49 5.87 -39.19
N ASP A 93 -7.93 6.71 -38.27
CA ASP A 93 -7.25 7.03 -37.02
C ASP A 93 -8.26 7.34 -35.89
N ALA A 94 -7.73 7.47 -34.67
CA ALA A 94 -8.50 7.79 -33.48
C ALA A 94 -9.23 9.14 -33.56
N ASP A 95 -8.68 10.13 -34.25
CA ASP A 95 -9.26 11.48 -34.31
C ASP A 95 -10.50 11.51 -35.20
N GLU A 96 -10.50 10.77 -36.32
CA GLU A 96 -11.68 10.52 -37.15
C GLU A 96 -12.77 9.78 -36.37
N VAL A 97 -12.40 8.84 -35.48
CA VAL A 97 -13.37 8.18 -34.58
C VAL A 97 -14.00 9.17 -33.59
N LEU A 98 -13.21 10.03 -32.94
CA LEU A 98 -13.75 11.03 -32.02
C LEU A 98 -14.70 12.02 -32.72
N ARG A 99 -14.41 12.42 -33.97
CA ARG A 99 -15.32 13.25 -34.77
C ARG A 99 -16.66 12.55 -35.02
N LEU A 100 -16.64 11.29 -35.47
CA LEU A 100 -17.86 10.52 -35.73
C LEU A 100 -18.70 10.30 -34.46
N ILE A 101 -18.05 10.08 -33.31
CA ILE A 101 -18.71 9.97 -32.00
C ILE A 101 -19.32 11.32 -31.60
N ALA A 102 -18.60 12.44 -31.77
CA ALA A 102 -19.12 13.78 -31.48
C ALA A 102 -20.34 14.11 -32.35
N ASP A 103 -20.24 13.87 -33.67
CA ASP A 103 -21.30 14.14 -34.64
C ASP A 103 -22.57 13.32 -34.36
N LYS A 104 -22.46 12.00 -34.08
CA LYS A 104 -23.64 11.16 -33.82
C LYS A 104 -24.21 11.34 -32.41
N SER A 105 -23.39 11.66 -31.40
CA SER A 105 -23.88 11.88 -30.02
C SER A 105 -24.44 13.28 -29.79
N GLY A 106 -24.14 14.26 -30.65
CA GLY A 106 -24.49 15.67 -30.47
C GLY A 106 -23.80 16.32 -29.26
N ARG A 107 -22.74 15.71 -28.72
CA ARG A 107 -22.04 16.17 -27.51
C ARG A 107 -20.69 16.80 -27.86
N ASN A 108 -20.50 18.04 -27.40
CA ASN A 108 -19.25 18.79 -27.54
C ASN A 108 -18.14 18.34 -26.56
N GLY A 109 -18.11 17.07 -26.14
CA GLY A 109 -17.12 16.53 -25.20
C GLY A 109 -17.60 15.31 -24.42
N GLY A 110 -16.65 14.52 -23.91
CA GLY A 110 -16.93 13.28 -23.19
C GLY A 110 -15.69 12.42 -22.93
N THR A 111 -15.88 11.20 -22.45
CA THR A 111 -14.80 10.20 -22.34
C THR A 111 -15.26 8.89 -22.97
N VAL A 112 -14.50 8.37 -23.92
CA VAL A 112 -14.76 7.04 -24.49
C VAL A 112 -14.35 5.99 -23.47
N SER A 113 -15.31 5.19 -22.99
CA SER A 113 -15.08 4.26 -21.88
C SER A 113 -14.22 3.07 -22.30
N VAL A 114 -13.58 2.36 -21.35
CA VAL A 114 -12.78 1.17 -21.67
C VAL A 114 -13.60 0.09 -22.41
N PRO A 115 -14.86 -0.22 -22.04
CA PRO A 115 -15.75 -1.06 -22.86
C PRO A 115 -15.93 -0.57 -24.29
N ASP A 116 -16.17 0.73 -24.50
CA ASP A 116 -16.35 1.31 -25.84
C ASP A 116 -15.07 1.22 -26.67
N CYS A 117 -13.90 1.54 -26.07
CA CYS A 117 -12.60 1.35 -26.72
C CYS A 117 -12.36 -0.10 -27.14
N ARG A 118 -12.75 -1.08 -26.29
CA ARG A 118 -12.66 -2.51 -26.62
C ARG A 118 -13.56 -2.88 -27.78
N LEU A 119 -14.78 -2.34 -27.87
CA LEU A 119 -15.69 -2.56 -29.00
C LEU A 119 -15.10 -1.99 -30.30
N ILE A 120 -14.58 -0.76 -30.27
CA ILE A 120 -13.93 -0.10 -31.41
C ILE A 120 -12.72 -0.92 -31.90
N ILE A 121 -11.81 -1.28 -31.00
CA ILE A 121 -10.61 -2.07 -31.30
C ILE A 121 -10.99 -3.46 -31.85
N ALA A 122 -11.95 -4.15 -31.23
CA ALA A 122 -12.41 -5.47 -31.69
C ALA A 122 -13.07 -5.41 -33.08
N ALA A 123 -13.87 -4.36 -33.35
CA ALA A 123 -14.51 -4.17 -34.64
C ALA A 123 -13.50 -3.81 -35.75
N ALA A 124 -12.52 -2.95 -35.44
CA ALA A 124 -11.42 -2.62 -36.35
C ALA A 124 -10.59 -3.87 -36.71
N LEU A 125 -10.19 -4.66 -35.72
CA LEU A 125 -9.45 -5.91 -35.92
C LEU A 125 -10.25 -6.95 -36.73
N LYS A 126 -11.55 -7.12 -36.47
CA LYS A 126 -12.44 -7.98 -37.26
C LYS A 126 -12.53 -7.56 -38.74
N ARG A 127 -12.36 -6.26 -39.04
CA ARG A 127 -12.31 -5.71 -40.41
C ARG A 127 -10.88 -5.64 -40.98
N ASN A 128 -9.90 -6.22 -40.29
CA ASN A 128 -8.48 -6.16 -40.61
C ASN A 128 -7.89 -4.73 -40.69
N ASN A 129 -8.52 -3.78 -39.99
CA ASN A 129 -8.05 -2.40 -39.82
C ASN A 129 -7.17 -2.29 -38.55
N SER A 130 -5.99 -2.90 -38.61
CA SER A 130 -5.04 -2.92 -37.50
C SER A 130 -4.32 -1.59 -37.27
N GLU A 131 -4.32 -0.66 -38.24
CA GLU A 131 -3.80 0.69 -38.04
C GLU A 131 -4.72 1.50 -37.11
N LEU A 132 -6.04 1.46 -37.33
CA LEU A 132 -6.99 2.11 -36.42
C LEU A 132 -6.90 1.54 -34.99
N ALA A 133 -6.80 0.21 -34.86
CA ALA A 133 -6.67 -0.45 -33.56
C ALA A 133 -5.41 0.02 -32.79
N LEU A 134 -4.28 0.20 -33.49
CA LEU A 134 -3.05 0.76 -32.92
C LEU A 134 -3.19 2.26 -32.65
N SER A 135 -3.80 3.04 -33.55
CA SER A 135 -4.04 4.48 -33.39
C SER A 135 -4.87 4.78 -32.13
N VAL A 136 -5.99 4.08 -31.94
CA VAL A 136 -6.83 4.19 -30.73
C VAL A 136 -6.03 3.78 -29.49
N PHE A 137 -5.25 2.70 -29.54
CA PHE A 137 -4.40 2.30 -28.42
C PHE A 137 -3.35 3.36 -28.03
N TYR A 138 -2.67 3.98 -29.00
CA TYR A 138 -1.71 5.05 -28.73
C TYR A 138 -2.41 6.32 -28.23
N ALA A 139 -3.62 6.65 -28.72
CA ALA A 139 -4.43 7.76 -28.23
C ALA A 139 -4.90 7.54 -26.77
N MET A 140 -5.32 6.31 -26.43
CA MET A 140 -5.60 5.90 -25.04
C MET A 140 -4.40 6.03 -24.10
N ARG A 141 -3.17 6.04 -24.65
CA ARG A 141 -1.95 6.37 -23.88
C ARG A 141 -1.68 7.87 -23.86
N SER A 142 -1.78 8.60 -24.98
CA SER A 142 -1.42 10.02 -25.04
C SER A 142 -2.36 10.93 -24.24
N SER A 143 -3.68 10.68 -24.25
CA SER A 143 -4.67 11.45 -23.47
C SER A 143 -4.45 11.42 -21.95
N PHE A 144 -3.56 10.55 -21.45
CA PHE A 144 -3.13 10.51 -20.05
C PHE A 144 -1.98 11.49 -19.75
N TYR A 145 -1.12 11.78 -20.72
CA TYR A 145 0.11 12.58 -20.53
C TYR A 145 -0.09 14.10 -20.79
N GLU A 146 -1.12 14.51 -21.52
CA GLU A 146 -1.47 15.94 -21.69
C GLU A 146 -1.92 16.63 -20.38
N VAL A 147 -2.24 15.86 -19.33
CA VAL A 147 -2.68 16.42 -18.04
C VAL A 147 -1.52 17.06 -17.25
N THR A 148 -0.26 16.77 -17.59
CA THR A 148 0.92 17.34 -16.92
C THR A 148 1.58 18.49 -17.70
N ALA A 149 1.10 18.81 -18.89
CA ALA A 149 1.66 19.89 -19.71
C ALA A 149 0.55 20.81 -20.24
N TRP A 150 0.33 21.93 -19.53
CA TRP A 150 0.41 23.30 -20.08
C TRP A 150 -0.09 24.33 -19.05
N GLU A 151 0.81 25.20 -18.60
CA GLU A 151 0.45 26.60 -18.35
C GLU A 151 0.22 27.27 -19.72
N GLY A 152 -0.69 28.24 -19.82
CA GLY A 152 -0.72 29.18 -20.95
C GLY A 152 -1.92 29.10 -21.89
N VAL A 153 -2.90 29.96 -21.61
CA VAL A 153 -3.88 30.60 -22.52
C VAL A 153 -3.74 30.33 -24.03
N ASN A 154 -4.78 29.75 -24.64
CA ASN A 154 -5.22 30.15 -25.99
C ASN A 154 -6.67 29.72 -26.28
N ASP A 155 -7.60 30.69 -26.34
CA ASP A 155 -9.04 30.46 -26.59
C ASP A 155 -9.35 30.26 -28.09
N ASN A 156 -8.86 29.16 -28.69
CA ASN A 156 -9.30 28.75 -30.04
C ASN A 156 -9.13 27.23 -30.28
N VAL A 157 -9.52 26.45 -29.28
CA VAL A 157 -9.44 24.98 -29.24
C VAL A 157 -10.60 24.34 -30.00
N SER A 158 -10.30 23.31 -30.79
CA SER A 158 -11.27 22.61 -31.64
C SER A 158 -12.27 21.75 -30.84
N SER A 159 -13.41 21.40 -31.44
CA SER A 159 -14.45 20.59 -30.78
C SER A 159 -14.01 19.16 -30.41
N VAL A 160 -12.88 18.68 -30.95
CA VAL A 160 -12.34 17.33 -30.74
C VAL A 160 -11.55 17.22 -29.42
N GLU A 161 -10.82 18.27 -29.01
CA GLU A 161 -9.96 18.28 -27.81
C GLU A 161 -10.73 18.17 -26.47
N ARG A 162 -12.07 18.20 -26.51
CA ARG A 162 -12.95 17.94 -25.35
C ARG A 162 -13.31 16.47 -25.17
N TRP A 163 -12.94 15.60 -26.10
CA TRP A 163 -13.11 14.16 -25.97
C TRP A 163 -11.82 13.50 -25.50
N LYS A 164 -11.93 12.64 -24.47
CA LYS A 164 -10.79 11.92 -23.90
C LYS A 164 -10.93 10.42 -24.07
N TRP A 165 -9.81 9.74 -24.28
CA TRP A 165 -9.74 8.29 -24.27
C TRP A 165 -9.51 7.77 -22.85
N ALA A 166 -10.21 6.71 -22.44
CA ALA A 166 -9.91 6.03 -21.19
C ALA A 166 -8.55 5.31 -21.25
N ARG A 167 -7.88 5.16 -20.09
CA ARG A 167 -6.62 4.42 -19.97
C ARG A 167 -6.81 2.95 -20.40
N PRO A 168 -5.87 2.34 -21.16
CA PRO A 168 -5.97 0.93 -21.52
C PRO A 168 -5.86 0.03 -20.28
N ASP A 169 -6.60 -1.08 -20.31
CA ASP A 169 -6.58 -2.13 -19.30
C ASP A 169 -6.05 -3.45 -19.88
N VAL A 170 -5.95 -4.47 -19.01
CA VAL A 170 -5.49 -5.81 -19.39
C VAL A 170 -6.28 -6.45 -20.53
N HIS A 171 -7.57 -6.12 -20.65
CA HIS A 171 -8.41 -6.64 -21.72
C HIS A 171 -8.13 -5.95 -23.06
N VAL A 172 -7.85 -4.64 -23.06
CA VAL A 172 -7.38 -3.92 -24.26
C VAL A 172 -6.02 -4.46 -24.72
N TYR A 173 -5.07 -4.63 -23.80
CA TYR A 173 -3.75 -5.22 -24.11
C TYR A 173 -3.89 -6.63 -24.72
N THR A 174 -4.68 -7.51 -24.08
CA THR A 174 -4.92 -8.88 -24.53
C THR A 174 -5.59 -8.92 -25.90
N LEU A 175 -6.67 -8.17 -26.09
CA LEU A 175 -7.42 -8.07 -27.34
C LEU A 175 -6.52 -7.61 -28.50
N LEU A 176 -5.67 -6.61 -28.25
CA LEU A 176 -4.77 -6.05 -29.25
C LEU A 176 -3.66 -7.05 -29.61
N ILE A 177 -3.03 -7.71 -28.64
CA ILE A 177 -1.97 -8.72 -28.89
C ILE A 177 -2.54 -9.93 -29.65
N GLN A 178 -3.67 -10.48 -29.22
CA GLN A 178 -4.33 -11.62 -29.88
C GLN A 178 -4.78 -11.25 -31.30
N GLY A 179 -5.39 -10.08 -31.48
CA GLY A 179 -5.85 -9.59 -32.78
C GLY A 179 -4.71 -9.30 -33.76
N LEU A 180 -3.64 -8.65 -33.31
CA LEU A 180 -2.43 -8.42 -34.13
C LEU A 180 -1.76 -9.74 -34.52
N ALA A 181 -1.69 -10.72 -33.62
CA ALA A 181 -1.20 -12.06 -33.94
C ALA A 181 -2.08 -12.78 -34.98
N ALA A 182 -3.41 -12.66 -34.89
CA ALA A 182 -4.35 -13.19 -35.88
C ALA A 182 -4.23 -12.50 -37.25
N SER A 183 -4.01 -11.18 -37.29
CA SER A 183 -3.66 -10.41 -38.50
C SER A 183 -2.18 -10.56 -38.93
N LEU A 184 -1.42 -11.48 -38.34
CA LEU A 184 -0.01 -11.77 -38.63
C LEU A 184 0.97 -10.59 -38.41
N ARG A 185 0.55 -9.53 -37.71
CA ARG A 185 1.37 -8.37 -37.30
C ARG A 185 2.16 -8.66 -36.02
N VAL A 186 2.98 -9.71 -36.06
CA VAL A 186 3.74 -10.20 -34.89
C VAL A 186 4.66 -9.11 -34.32
N SER A 187 5.37 -8.35 -35.15
CA SER A 187 6.26 -7.27 -34.69
C SER A 187 5.54 -6.21 -33.84
N ASP A 188 4.31 -5.85 -34.21
CA ASP A 188 3.51 -4.90 -33.45
C ASP A 188 3.00 -5.52 -32.14
N ALA A 189 2.55 -6.78 -32.15
CA ALA A 189 2.16 -7.50 -30.95
C ALA A 189 3.32 -7.60 -29.92
N LEU A 190 4.53 -7.88 -30.37
CA LEU A 190 5.74 -7.90 -29.53
C LEU A 190 6.05 -6.50 -28.95
N ARG A 191 5.84 -5.44 -29.74
CA ARG A 191 5.97 -4.05 -29.26
C ARG A 191 4.94 -3.70 -28.18
N ILE A 192 3.71 -4.20 -28.28
CA ILE A 192 2.70 -4.05 -27.21
C ILE A 192 3.17 -4.77 -25.93
N ILE A 193 3.72 -5.98 -26.01
CA ILE A 193 4.30 -6.68 -24.85
C ILE A 193 5.42 -5.86 -24.21
N GLU A 194 6.33 -5.28 -25.02
CA GLU A 194 7.39 -4.41 -24.51
C GLU A 194 6.85 -3.16 -23.81
N ILE A 195 5.78 -2.56 -24.33
CA ILE A 195 5.09 -1.44 -23.69
C ILE A 195 4.49 -1.83 -22.33
N ILE A 196 3.89 -3.02 -22.21
CA ILE A 196 3.29 -3.50 -20.96
C ILE A 196 4.37 -3.75 -19.89
N CYS A 197 5.56 -4.19 -20.30
CA CYS A 197 6.71 -4.36 -19.39
C CYS A 197 7.24 -3.04 -18.79
N ARG A 198 6.80 -1.88 -19.30
CA ARG A 198 7.23 -0.52 -18.85
C ARG A 198 6.07 0.32 -18.27
N VAL A 199 4.99 -0.31 -17.79
CA VAL A 199 3.77 0.39 -17.33
C VAL A 199 4.02 1.22 -16.07
N GLY A 200 4.22 2.52 -16.26
CA GLY A 200 4.39 3.51 -15.21
C GLY A 200 5.13 4.77 -15.67
N VAL A 201 6.02 4.62 -16.65
CA VAL A 201 6.93 5.68 -17.13
C VAL A 201 6.36 6.40 -18.36
N SER A 202 6.63 7.72 -18.47
CA SER A 202 6.28 8.53 -19.64
C SER A 202 7.25 8.27 -20.81
N PRO A 203 6.77 7.99 -22.03
CA PRO A 203 7.64 7.89 -23.21
C PRO A 203 8.23 9.23 -23.66
N ALA A 204 7.71 10.37 -23.17
CA ALA A 204 8.07 11.70 -23.67
C ALA A 204 9.26 12.33 -22.93
N GLU A 205 9.55 11.89 -21.70
CA GLU A 205 10.59 12.44 -20.83
C GLU A 205 11.29 11.30 -20.06
N GLU A 206 11.94 10.38 -20.77
CA GLU A 206 12.69 9.28 -20.15
C GLU A 206 13.97 9.79 -19.46
N VAL A 207 13.88 10.12 -18.17
CA VAL A 207 15.00 9.92 -17.23
C VAL A 207 14.88 8.49 -16.73
N PRO A 208 15.70 7.52 -17.22
CA PRO A 208 15.57 6.15 -16.78
C PRO A 208 15.99 6.01 -15.30
N PHE A 209 15.21 5.24 -14.54
CA PHE A 209 15.40 4.92 -13.11
C PHE A 209 16.86 4.61 -12.73
N GLY A 210 17.63 4.03 -13.66
CA GLY A 210 19.06 3.82 -13.54
C GLY A 210 19.42 2.38 -13.23
N LYS A 211 20.71 2.15 -12.92
CA LYS A 211 21.22 0.81 -12.63
C LYS A 211 21.27 0.56 -11.13
N VAL A 212 20.59 -0.48 -10.64
CA VAL A 212 20.76 -0.95 -9.26
C VAL A 212 22.19 -1.45 -9.08
N VAL A 213 22.90 -0.91 -8.08
CA VAL A 213 24.28 -1.26 -7.74
C VAL A 213 24.29 -2.09 -6.47
N GLN A 214 25.13 -3.13 -6.40
CA GLN A 214 25.25 -3.99 -5.22
C GLN A 214 26.40 -3.57 -4.29
N CYS A 215 26.26 -3.91 -3.00
CA CYS A 215 27.30 -3.77 -2.01
C CYS A 215 28.43 -4.79 -2.28
N PRO A 216 29.67 -4.34 -2.51
CA PRO A 216 30.77 -5.22 -2.93
C PRO A 216 31.22 -6.23 -1.86
N SER A 217 30.79 -6.05 -0.60
CA SER A 217 31.09 -6.98 0.50
C SER A 217 29.97 -7.97 0.82
N CYS A 218 28.76 -7.78 0.29
CA CYS A 218 27.56 -8.47 0.77
C CYS A 218 26.55 -8.87 -0.32
N MET A 219 26.74 -8.43 -1.57
CA MET A 219 25.86 -8.68 -2.72
C MET A 219 24.38 -8.41 -2.42
N VAL A 220 24.13 -7.33 -1.69
CA VAL A 220 22.79 -6.75 -1.49
C VAL A 220 22.71 -5.44 -2.26
N ALA A 221 21.59 -5.15 -2.90
CA ALA A 221 21.38 -3.86 -3.56
C ALA A 221 21.63 -2.71 -2.56
N VAL A 222 22.43 -1.71 -2.93
CA VAL A 222 22.87 -0.63 -2.03
C VAL A 222 22.26 0.72 -2.41
N ALA A 223 22.15 1.02 -3.71
CA ALA A 223 21.63 2.27 -4.27
C ALA A 223 21.32 2.11 -5.78
N VAL A 224 20.81 3.17 -6.41
CA VAL A 224 20.55 3.24 -7.86
C VAL A 224 21.40 4.34 -8.51
N ALA A 225 22.19 3.95 -9.50
CA ALA A 225 23.01 4.85 -10.30
C ALA A 225 22.23 5.36 -11.52
N GLN A 226 21.51 6.48 -11.35
CA GLN A 226 20.84 7.20 -12.43
C GLN A 226 21.84 7.86 -13.42
N PRO A 227 21.41 8.23 -14.65
CA PRO A 227 22.26 8.90 -15.65
C PRO A 227 22.88 10.23 -15.17
N GLN A 228 22.14 11.01 -14.39
CA GLN A 228 22.56 12.29 -13.81
C GLN A 228 23.50 12.15 -12.61
N HIS A 229 23.56 10.97 -11.97
CA HIS A 229 24.42 10.75 -10.82
C HIS A 229 25.90 10.64 -11.21
N GLY A 230 26.75 11.38 -10.50
CA GLY A 230 28.21 11.33 -10.58
C GLY A 230 28.81 10.54 -9.42
N ILE A 231 29.25 11.24 -8.37
CA ILE A 231 29.87 10.64 -7.18
C ILE A 231 28.90 10.68 -6.01
N GLN A 232 28.70 9.55 -5.33
CA GLN A 232 27.77 9.41 -4.21
C GLN A 232 28.39 8.60 -3.06
N ILE A 233 28.07 8.96 -1.81
CA ILE A 233 28.38 8.14 -0.64
C ILE A 233 27.13 7.35 -0.28
N VAL A 234 27.25 6.02 -0.28
CA VAL A 234 26.15 5.09 0.02
C VAL A 234 26.50 4.24 1.24
N SER A 235 25.49 3.87 2.03
CA SER A 235 25.66 3.04 3.22
C SER A 235 25.01 1.68 2.99
N CYS A 236 25.64 0.58 3.39
CA CYS A 236 25.00 -0.75 3.35
C CYS A 236 24.50 -1.14 4.73
N ALA A 237 23.23 -1.51 4.86
CA ALA A 237 22.65 -1.90 6.14
C ALA A 237 23.16 -3.26 6.65
N LYS A 238 23.54 -4.17 5.77
CA LYS A 238 24.00 -5.53 6.11
C LYS A 238 25.43 -5.57 6.67
N CYS A 239 26.40 -4.94 6.01
CA CYS A 239 27.78 -4.86 6.52
C CYS A 239 28.02 -3.64 7.43
N ARG A 240 27.12 -2.64 7.40
CA ARG A 240 27.18 -1.38 8.18
C ARG A 240 28.40 -0.50 7.85
N TYR A 241 28.94 -0.64 6.64
CA TYR A 241 29.99 0.21 6.06
C TYR A 241 29.44 1.16 4.99
N GLN A 242 30.21 2.20 4.69
CA GLN A 242 29.97 3.15 3.62
C GLN A 242 30.93 2.92 2.44
N TYR A 243 30.44 3.25 1.26
CA TYR A 243 31.12 3.10 -0.03
C TYR A 243 30.96 4.39 -0.85
N GLU A 244 31.96 4.72 -1.65
CA GLU A 244 31.88 5.76 -2.67
C GLU A 244 31.49 5.07 -3.99
N LEU A 245 30.37 5.49 -4.58
CA LEU A 245 29.97 5.11 -5.92
C LEU A 245 30.42 6.20 -6.90
N ILE A 246 31.17 5.82 -7.92
CA ILE A 246 31.63 6.71 -8.99
C ILE A 246 30.98 6.25 -10.27
N SER A 247 29.97 7.00 -10.74
CA SER A 247 29.17 6.67 -11.93
C SER A 247 29.50 7.62 -13.08
N GLY A 248 29.77 7.07 -14.26
CA GLY A 248 30.17 7.85 -15.43
C GLY A 248 30.57 6.97 -16.61
N ASN A 249 31.07 7.62 -17.67
CA ASN A 249 31.53 6.93 -18.87
C ASN A 249 33.04 6.67 -18.80
N ILE A 250 33.50 5.54 -19.31
CA ILE A 250 34.94 5.27 -19.43
C ILE A 250 35.52 6.10 -20.59
N VAL A 251 36.54 6.92 -20.29
CA VAL A 251 37.22 7.78 -21.26
C VAL A 251 38.53 7.17 -21.76
N SER A 252 39.24 6.43 -20.90
CA SER A 252 40.44 5.69 -21.29
C SER A 252 40.68 4.46 -20.42
N ILE A 253 41.33 3.44 -20.99
CA ILE A 253 41.74 2.20 -20.31
C ILE A 253 43.23 1.92 -20.57
N GLU A 254 44.01 1.76 -19.49
CA GLU A 254 45.38 1.22 -19.52
C GLU A 254 45.38 -0.15 -18.80
N SER A 255 46.15 -1.12 -19.30
CA SER A 255 46.21 -2.48 -18.75
C SER A 255 47.63 -3.04 -18.76
N GLU A 256 48.08 -3.59 -17.63
CA GLU A 256 49.39 -4.23 -17.40
C GLU A 256 49.17 -5.69 -16.97
N GLU A 257 49.59 -6.68 -17.76
CA GLU A 257 49.54 -8.09 -17.33
C GLU A 257 50.60 -8.38 -16.25
N ILE A 258 50.24 -9.16 -15.24
CA ILE A 258 51.13 -9.52 -14.13
C ILE A 258 51.87 -10.81 -14.48
N SER A 259 53.07 -10.68 -15.03
CA SER A 259 54.01 -11.81 -15.11
C SER A 259 54.44 -12.24 -13.70
N MET A 260 54.08 -13.46 -13.29
CA MET A 260 54.42 -14.03 -11.99
C MET A 260 55.41 -15.20 -12.09
N ASP A 261 56.70 -14.93 -11.86
CA ASP A 261 57.66 -15.95 -11.40
C ASP A 261 57.36 -16.31 -9.93
N THR A 262 56.33 -17.13 -9.70
CA THR A 262 55.91 -17.47 -8.33
C THR A 262 56.86 -18.49 -7.67
N PRO A 263 57.44 -18.20 -6.48
CA PRO A 263 58.28 -19.14 -5.74
C PRO A 263 57.58 -20.46 -5.39
N ALA A 264 58.31 -21.57 -5.43
CA ALA A 264 57.73 -22.91 -5.26
C ALA A 264 57.05 -23.15 -3.89
N TRP A 265 57.54 -22.53 -2.82
CA TRP A 265 56.97 -22.65 -1.47
C TRP A 265 55.57 -22.00 -1.37
N GLU A 266 55.33 -20.94 -2.14
CA GLU A 266 54.03 -20.27 -2.19
C GLU A 266 52.98 -21.14 -2.91
N LYS A 267 53.41 -21.90 -3.94
CA LYS A 267 52.56 -22.91 -4.59
C LYS A 267 52.22 -24.06 -3.63
N ALA A 268 53.16 -24.46 -2.75
CA ALA A 268 52.93 -25.50 -1.74
C ALA A 268 51.92 -25.08 -0.65
N LEU A 269 51.98 -23.83 -0.15
CA LEU A 269 51.02 -23.31 0.83
C LEU A 269 49.59 -23.22 0.27
N ARG A 270 49.43 -23.03 -1.05
CA ARG A 270 48.15 -23.04 -1.74
C ARG A 270 47.56 -24.45 -1.85
N PHE A 271 48.38 -25.47 -2.10
CA PHE A 271 47.93 -26.87 -2.10
C PHE A 271 47.36 -27.31 -0.74
N LEU A 272 47.87 -26.75 0.35
CA LEU A 272 47.39 -27.01 1.72
C LEU A 272 46.19 -26.13 2.14
N ASN A 273 45.65 -25.31 1.23
CA ASN A 273 44.48 -24.45 1.46
C ASN A 273 44.64 -23.40 2.60
N VAL A 274 45.89 -23.10 2.99
CA VAL A 274 46.22 -22.24 4.15
C VAL A 274 46.09 -20.74 3.80
N MET A 275 46.29 -20.36 2.54
CA MET A 275 46.10 -18.98 2.06
C MET A 275 44.89 -18.89 1.13
N LYS A 276 43.87 -18.13 1.53
CA LYS A 276 42.62 -17.91 0.77
C LYS A 276 42.62 -16.68 -0.16
N GLN A 277 43.76 -16.03 -0.36
CA GLN A 277 43.84 -14.83 -1.20
C GLN A 277 43.95 -15.21 -2.68
N LYS A 278 43.06 -14.65 -3.50
CA LYS A 278 43.08 -14.83 -4.95
C LYS A 278 44.20 -14.00 -5.57
N LEU A 279 44.90 -14.56 -6.55
CA LEU A 279 45.91 -13.82 -7.31
C LEU A 279 45.27 -12.98 -8.41
N PRO A 280 45.77 -11.76 -8.63
CA PRO A 280 45.48 -11.00 -9.84
C PRO A 280 46.27 -11.50 -11.05
N ALA A 281 45.64 -11.49 -12.23
CA ALA A 281 46.25 -11.79 -13.52
C ALA A 281 46.67 -10.52 -14.29
N ALA A 282 45.88 -9.45 -14.17
CA ALA A 282 46.18 -8.15 -14.77
C ALA A 282 45.86 -7.01 -13.80
N VAL A 283 46.53 -5.88 -14.00
CA VAL A 283 46.25 -4.59 -13.35
C VAL A 283 45.69 -3.64 -14.41
N HIS A 284 44.55 -3.02 -14.12
CA HIS A 284 43.91 -2.06 -15.01
C HIS A 284 43.85 -0.69 -14.33
N SER A 285 43.99 0.37 -15.14
CA SER A 285 43.85 1.76 -14.75
C SER A 285 42.85 2.40 -15.70
N ILE A 286 41.65 2.72 -15.21
CA ILE A 286 40.57 3.28 -16.04
C ILE A 286 40.20 4.69 -15.58
N VAL A 287 39.92 5.58 -16.52
CA VAL A 287 39.46 6.94 -16.24
C VAL A 287 37.95 7.01 -16.45
N VAL A 288 37.21 7.22 -15.37
CA VAL A 288 35.75 7.42 -15.42
C VAL A 288 35.44 8.91 -15.34
N GLN A 289 34.73 9.42 -16.34
CA GLN A 289 34.22 10.79 -16.36
C GLN A 289 32.73 10.81 -15.98
N THR A 290 32.45 11.49 -14.88
CA THR A 290 31.10 11.69 -14.34
C THR A 290 30.31 12.72 -15.15
N PRO A 291 28.95 12.73 -15.07
CA PRO A 291 28.11 13.70 -15.78
C PRO A 291 28.41 15.17 -15.46
N SER A 292 28.95 15.47 -14.29
CA SER A 292 29.40 16.82 -13.90
C SER A 292 30.78 17.20 -14.46
N GLY A 293 31.34 16.40 -15.38
CA GLY A 293 32.63 16.62 -16.02
C GLY A 293 33.85 16.18 -15.22
N VAL A 294 33.69 15.78 -13.95
CA VAL A 294 34.80 15.34 -13.09
C VAL A 294 35.28 13.96 -13.54
N ALA A 295 36.56 13.86 -13.91
CA ALA A 295 37.23 12.61 -14.23
C ALA A 295 38.02 12.08 -13.01
N ARG A 296 37.96 10.78 -12.76
CA ARG A 296 38.80 10.09 -11.75
C ARG A 296 39.41 8.82 -12.34
N THR A 297 40.71 8.67 -12.14
CA THR A 297 41.45 7.42 -12.42
C THR A 297 41.21 6.41 -11.30
N GLN A 298 40.93 5.15 -11.67
CA GLN A 298 40.72 4.04 -10.76
C GLN A 298 41.67 2.90 -11.16
N LYS A 299 42.59 2.53 -10.27
CA LYS A 299 43.57 1.44 -10.49
C LYS A 299 43.20 0.23 -9.62
N PHE A 300 42.99 -0.91 -10.27
CA PHE A 300 42.57 -2.17 -9.66
C PHE A 300 43.20 -3.36 -10.38
N ALA A 301 42.98 -4.56 -9.86
CA ALA A 301 43.41 -5.80 -10.51
C ALA A 301 42.23 -6.79 -10.68
N THR A 302 42.40 -7.80 -11.53
CA THR A 302 41.36 -8.75 -11.95
C THR A 302 41.87 -10.18 -11.90
N GLU A 303 40.98 -11.16 -11.73
CA GLU A 303 41.31 -12.60 -11.75
C GLU A 303 41.64 -13.12 -13.17
N THR A 304 41.25 -12.37 -14.20
CA THR A 304 41.36 -12.70 -15.62
C THR A 304 41.85 -11.47 -16.39
N ALA A 305 42.57 -11.66 -17.51
CA ALA A 305 42.98 -10.55 -18.38
C ALA A 305 41.79 -9.81 -19.05
N ASP A 306 40.60 -10.40 -19.04
CA ASP A 306 39.37 -9.81 -19.57
C ASP A 306 39.01 -8.48 -18.88
N LEU A 307 38.87 -7.42 -19.69
CA LEU A 307 38.34 -6.14 -19.24
C LEU A 307 36.84 -6.23 -18.90
N PRO A 308 36.39 -5.66 -17.76
CA PRO A 308 34.99 -5.76 -17.32
C PRO A 308 34.03 -4.79 -18.04
N ALA A 309 34.58 -3.80 -18.78
CA ALA A 309 33.83 -2.82 -19.58
C ALA A 309 34.75 -2.20 -20.64
N ARG A 310 34.17 -1.54 -21.65
CA ARG A 310 34.87 -0.90 -22.77
C ARG A 310 34.85 0.63 -22.68
N GLU A 311 35.74 1.29 -23.41
CA GLU A 311 35.70 2.75 -23.59
C GLU A 311 34.36 3.19 -24.20
N GLY A 312 33.82 4.32 -23.72
CA GLY A 312 32.49 4.80 -24.07
C GLY A 312 31.33 4.15 -23.31
N GLU A 313 31.52 3.00 -22.65
CA GLU A 313 30.47 2.39 -21.83
C GLU A 313 30.30 3.13 -20.49
N ARG A 314 29.04 3.19 -20.01
CA ARG A 314 28.72 3.73 -18.69
C ARG A 314 28.92 2.66 -17.61
N VAL A 315 29.65 3.01 -16.56
CA VAL A 315 29.95 2.13 -15.44
C VAL A 315 29.71 2.83 -14.10
N THR A 316 29.46 2.04 -13.06
CA THR A 316 29.61 2.48 -11.67
C THR A 316 30.69 1.66 -10.99
N ILE A 317 31.65 2.34 -10.38
CA ILE A 317 32.69 1.74 -9.55
C ILE A 317 32.32 1.96 -8.09
N ALA A 318 32.26 0.88 -7.31
CA ALA A 318 32.10 0.92 -5.87
C ALA A 318 33.48 0.82 -5.19
N ALA A 319 33.84 1.85 -4.43
CA ALA A 319 35.09 1.94 -3.69
C ALA A 319 34.85 2.08 -2.17
N ALA A 320 35.85 1.72 -1.36
CA ALA A 320 35.80 1.91 0.10
C ALA A 320 35.78 3.41 0.48
N ALA A 321 35.09 3.78 1.56
CA ALA A 321 34.87 5.19 1.92
C ALA A 321 36.16 6.05 1.96
N PRO A 322 36.14 7.25 1.36
CA PRO A 322 37.29 8.16 1.32
C PRO A 322 37.60 8.74 2.72
N SER A 323 38.83 9.22 2.92
CA SER A 323 39.34 9.64 4.22
C SER A 323 38.67 10.87 4.83
N ASN A 324 37.97 11.67 4.02
CA ASN A 324 37.16 12.81 4.45
C ASN A 324 35.78 12.40 5.00
N VAL A 325 35.35 11.14 4.84
CA VAL A 325 34.12 10.60 5.41
C VAL A 325 34.43 9.92 6.73
N TYR A 326 33.92 10.50 7.82
CA TYR A 326 34.13 10.00 9.18
C TYR A 326 32.90 10.25 10.06
N ARG A 327 32.76 9.43 11.10
CA ARG A 327 31.78 9.57 12.17
C ARG A 327 32.45 10.09 13.43
N GLU A 328 31.88 11.13 14.02
CA GLU A 328 32.34 11.65 15.31
C GLU A 328 31.65 10.91 16.46
N VAL A 329 32.42 10.50 17.47
CA VAL A 329 31.94 9.92 18.72
C VAL A 329 32.70 10.59 19.86
N GLY A 330 32.10 11.65 20.41
CA GLY A 330 32.84 12.58 21.27
C GLY A 330 34.00 13.23 20.50
N PRO A 331 35.23 13.32 21.08
CA PRO A 331 36.37 13.94 20.41
C PRO A 331 37.07 13.05 19.37
N ILE A 332 36.59 11.82 19.12
CA ILE A 332 37.27 10.83 18.27
C ILE A 332 36.51 10.64 16.95
N LYS A 333 37.26 10.59 15.83
CA LYS A 333 36.74 10.38 14.48
C LYS A 333 37.01 8.94 14.02
N PHE A 334 35.97 8.22 13.61
CA PHE A 334 36.04 6.84 13.10
C PHE A 334 35.70 6.80 11.61
N SER A 335 36.45 6.04 10.82
CA SER A 335 36.18 5.88 9.38
C SER A 335 35.18 4.73 9.16
N PRO A 336 34.03 4.95 8.50
CA PRO A 336 32.95 3.97 8.40
C PRO A 336 33.19 2.93 7.28
N LYS A 337 34.39 2.36 7.21
CA LYS A 337 34.80 1.38 6.18
C LYS A 337 35.29 0.06 6.81
N ASP A 338 35.41 -0.97 5.98
CA ASP A 338 36.06 -2.23 6.38
C ASP A 338 37.51 -1.95 6.83
N PRO A 339 37.93 -2.41 8.04
CA PRO A 339 39.29 -2.22 8.53
C PRO A 339 40.40 -2.76 7.62
N ASN A 340 40.10 -3.73 6.76
CA ASN A 340 41.07 -4.37 5.87
C ASN A 340 41.34 -3.57 4.58
N LEU A 341 40.57 -2.50 4.29
CA LEU A 341 40.61 -1.75 3.03
C LEU A 341 41.26 -0.37 3.17
N TYR A 342 41.97 0.06 2.14
CA TYR A 342 42.43 1.44 2.00
C TYR A 342 41.26 2.36 1.63
N SER A 343 41.36 3.65 1.97
CA SER A 343 40.28 4.60 1.64
C SER A 343 40.34 4.95 0.16
N GLY A 344 39.19 4.89 -0.52
CA GLY A 344 39.11 5.01 -1.98
C GLY A 344 39.54 3.77 -2.76
N GLU A 345 39.75 2.61 -2.09
CA GLU A 345 40.12 1.36 -2.78
C GLU A 345 38.94 0.82 -3.60
N PRO A 346 39.05 0.65 -4.93
CA PRO A 346 37.99 0.11 -5.78
C PRO A 346 37.77 -1.40 -5.53
N MET A 347 36.50 -1.81 -5.44
CA MET A 347 36.10 -3.18 -5.02
C MET A 347 35.21 -3.90 -6.02
N CYS A 348 34.37 -3.17 -6.75
CA CYS A 348 33.46 -3.75 -7.75
C CYS A 348 33.19 -2.75 -8.87
N LEU A 349 33.05 -3.24 -10.09
CA LEU A 349 32.57 -2.49 -11.25
C LEU A 349 31.23 -3.08 -11.72
N THR A 350 30.24 -2.22 -11.91
CA THR A 350 28.94 -2.54 -12.53
C THR A 350 28.90 -1.89 -13.92
N ASN A 351 28.75 -2.69 -14.97
CA ASN A 351 28.52 -2.21 -16.33
C ASN A 351 27.01 -1.96 -16.52
N HIS A 352 26.65 -0.78 -17.05
CA HIS A 352 25.25 -0.39 -17.20
C HIS A 352 24.61 -0.99 -18.46
N SER A 353 25.42 -1.35 -19.47
CA SER A 353 24.97 -1.80 -20.79
C SER A 353 24.46 -3.24 -20.80
N ASP A 354 25.25 -4.16 -20.23
CA ASP A 354 24.90 -5.59 -20.10
C ASP A 354 24.39 -5.94 -18.68
N GLY A 355 24.65 -5.08 -17.71
CA GLY A 355 24.32 -5.29 -16.31
C GLY A 355 25.30 -6.16 -15.53
N ARG A 356 26.48 -6.47 -16.08
CA ARG A 356 27.48 -7.35 -15.45
C ARG A 356 28.15 -6.67 -14.26
N GLU A 357 28.26 -7.41 -13.17
CA GLU A 357 29.01 -7.02 -11.97
C GLU A 357 30.33 -7.81 -11.92
N SER A 358 31.45 -7.10 -11.74
CA SER A 358 32.79 -7.67 -11.70
C SER A 358 33.48 -7.26 -10.40
N LEU A 359 33.86 -8.24 -9.58
CA LEU A 359 34.63 -8.01 -8.36
C LEU A 359 36.09 -7.68 -8.71
N LEU A 360 36.66 -6.71 -7.99
CA LEU A 360 37.99 -6.17 -8.24
C LEU A 360 38.95 -6.58 -7.10
N LEU A 361 40.19 -6.90 -7.46
CA LEU A 361 41.25 -7.25 -6.54
C LEU A 361 42.15 -6.03 -6.26
N ARG A 362 42.76 -6.05 -5.06
CA ARG A 362 43.81 -5.09 -4.68
C ARG A 362 45.00 -5.19 -5.63
N VAL A 363 45.48 -4.04 -6.09
CA VAL A 363 46.75 -3.95 -6.82
C VAL A 363 47.90 -4.40 -5.91
N PRO A 364 48.75 -5.37 -6.33
CA PRO A 364 49.91 -5.76 -5.54
C PRO A 364 50.81 -4.56 -5.22
N ALA A 365 51.21 -4.43 -3.96
CA ALA A 365 52.19 -3.42 -3.58
C ALA A 365 53.53 -3.77 -4.23
N LYS A 366 54.12 -2.84 -5.00
CA LYS A 366 55.51 -2.94 -5.44
C LYS A 366 56.40 -3.06 -4.20
N GLU A 367 57.18 -4.12 -4.10
CA GLU A 367 57.95 -4.43 -2.90
C GLU A 367 58.93 -3.31 -2.52
N THR A 368 58.62 -2.57 -1.46
CA THR A 368 59.63 -1.90 -0.63
C THR A 368 59.89 -2.74 0.60
N SER A 369 60.71 -3.79 0.42
CA SER A 369 61.67 -4.31 1.40
C SER A 369 61.30 -4.19 2.90
N PHE A 370 60.30 -4.95 3.34
CA PHE A 370 60.05 -5.21 4.78
C PHE A 370 60.30 -6.68 5.16
N LEU A 371 61.55 -7.12 4.91
CA LEU A 371 62.11 -8.29 5.59
C LEU A 371 62.69 -7.87 6.95
N LEU A 372 62.47 -8.72 7.96
CA LEU A 372 63.22 -8.82 9.23
C LEU A 372 63.11 -7.67 10.25
N LYS A 373 62.22 -7.85 11.24
CA LYS A 373 62.52 -7.52 12.64
C LYS A 373 62.25 -8.76 13.54
N PRO A 374 63.29 -9.39 14.12
CA PRO A 374 63.14 -10.62 14.91
C PRO A 374 62.74 -10.30 16.36
N SER A 375 61.52 -9.83 16.57
CA SER A 375 60.99 -9.51 17.93
C SER A 375 59.49 -9.73 18.09
N ALA A 376 58.84 -10.46 17.18
CA ALA A 376 57.39 -10.74 17.19
C ALA A 376 57.05 -12.24 17.35
N LEU A 377 58.03 -13.06 17.75
CA LEU A 377 57.86 -14.48 18.07
C LEU A 377 58.29 -14.71 19.53
N PHE A 378 57.34 -14.54 20.45
CA PHE A 378 57.24 -14.93 21.87
C PHE A 378 56.30 -13.88 22.51
N PRO A 379 55.12 -14.26 23.05
CA PRO A 379 54.98 -15.34 24.02
C PRO A 379 53.82 -16.32 23.75
N LEU A 380 54.09 -17.62 23.81
CA LEU A 380 53.04 -18.66 23.83
C LEU A 380 53.38 -19.84 24.79
N ILE A 381 54.35 -19.63 25.70
CA ILE A 381 54.79 -20.62 26.69
C ILE A 381 55.13 -19.92 28.02
N LEU A 382 54.12 -19.40 28.74
CA LEU A 382 54.21 -19.17 30.20
C LEU A 382 52.85 -18.89 30.88
N LEU A 383 51.85 -19.75 30.70
CA LEU A 383 50.61 -19.71 31.51
C LEU A 383 50.03 -21.11 31.75
N SER A 384 50.92 -22.01 32.17
CA SER A 384 50.59 -23.22 32.90
C SER A 384 51.40 -23.16 34.20
N VAL A 385 50.79 -23.56 35.33
CA VAL A 385 51.30 -23.41 36.71
C VAL A 385 51.17 -21.99 37.29
N ALA A 386 49.99 -21.71 37.85
CA ALA A 386 49.79 -20.97 39.11
C ALA A 386 48.30 -21.02 39.50
N GLY A 387 47.87 -22.13 40.10
CA GLY A 387 46.61 -22.18 40.84
C GLY A 387 46.79 -21.68 42.27
N ASP A 388 45.67 -21.54 43.00
CA ASP A 388 45.53 -21.23 44.42
C ASP A 388 45.99 -19.84 44.90
N ALA A 389 45.01 -18.96 45.17
CA ALA A 389 44.70 -18.56 46.54
C ALA A 389 43.37 -17.77 46.64
N ALA A 390 42.63 -18.07 47.71
CA ALA A 390 41.47 -17.37 48.26
C ALA A 390 41.84 -15.94 48.77
N SER A 391 40.97 -15.04 49.25
CA SER A 391 39.52 -14.99 49.51
C SER A 391 39.10 -13.55 49.89
N GLY A 392 37.79 -13.27 50.00
CA GLY A 392 37.24 -12.12 50.75
C GLY A 392 36.84 -10.88 49.93
N VAL A 393 35.74 -10.13 50.15
CA VAL A 393 34.41 -10.23 50.82
C VAL A 393 33.95 -8.77 51.04
N LEU A 394 32.70 -8.43 50.67
CA LEU A 394 32.00 -7.11 50.82
C LEU A 394 32.54 -5.96 49.94
N ASP A 395 31.73 -4.97 49.49
CA ASP A 395 30.40 -4.52 49.93
C ASP A 395 29.51 -4.07 48.73
N PRO A 396 28.16 -4.31 48.72
CA PRO A 396 27.30 -3.97 47.59
C PRO A 396 26.43 -2.70 47.81
N SER A 397 27.00 -1.51 48.06
CA SER A 397 26.22 -0.26 48.02
C SER A 397 27.01 1.05 47.78
N LEU A 398 27.10 1.53 46.52
CA LEU A 398 26.73 2.89 46.06
C LEU A 398 27.21 3.18 44.61
N PRO A 399 26.46 3.98 43.82
CA PRO A 399 26.95 4.57 42.57
C PRO A 399 27.42 6.03 42.77
N ARG A 400 28.50 6.45 42.08
CA ARG A 400 28.77 7.88 41.77
C ARG A 400 29.68 8.07 40.56
N LEU A 401 29.39 9.11 39.78
CA LEU A 401 30.07 9.47 38.53
C LEU A 401 31.30 10.36 38.76
N LEU A 402 32.36 10.06 38.00
CA LEU A 402 33.43 10.96 37.49
C LEU A 402 34.45 11.61 38.45
N LEU A 403 35.60 11.97 37.83
CA LEU A 403 36.76 12.75 38.32
C LEU A 403 37.80 11.94 39.15
N VAL A 404 39.13 12.08 39.00
CA VAL A 404 39.94 12.83 37.99
C VAL A 404 41.41 12.31 37.93
N ALA A 405 42.05 12.45 36.76
CA ALA A 405 43.50 12.51 36.44
C ALA A 405 44.53 11.47 36.99
N GLY A 406 45.55 11.17 36.17
CA GLY A 406 46.83 10.60 36.62
C GLY A 406 47.51 9.68 35.60
N PHE A 407 48.44 10.22 34.81
CA PHE A 407 49.27 9.46 33.85
C PHE A 407 50.02 8.27 34.49
N ALA A 408 49.98 7.08 33.87
CA ALA A 408 51.12 6.47 33.17
C ALA A 408 50.88 5.00 32.73
N SER A 409 51.72 4.52 31.79
CA SER A 409 52.00 3.09 31.51
C SER A 409 51.01 2.27 30.67
N LEU A 410 50.75 2.72 29.44
CA LEU A 410 51.19 2.11 28.16
C LEU A 410 51.24 0.56 27.93
N ALA A 411 50.69 -0.31 28.78
CA ALA A 411 50.73 -1.78 28.60
C ALA A 411 49.35 -2.44 28.43
N ALA A 412 48.25 -1.80 28.82
CA ALA A 412 46.90 -2.36 28.74
C ALA A 412 46.08 -1.91 27.51
N GLY A 413 46.68 -1.18 26.56
CA GLY A 413 45.98 -0.60 25.41
C GLY A 413 45.82 -1.52 24.19
N ALA A 414 46.68 -2.54 24.03
CA ALA A 414 46.74 -3.32 22.79
C ALA A 414 45.66 -4.42 22.69
N THR A 415 45.28 -5.05 23.81
CA THR A 415 44.38 -6.21 23.83
C THR A 415 42.89 -5.87 23.84
N LEU A 416 42.51 -4.63 24.17
CA LEU A 416 41.13 -4.12 23.98
C LEU A 416 40.89 -3.56 22.57
N ASN A 417 41.96 -3.32 21.81
CA ASN A 417 41.89 -2.62 20.52
C ASN A 417 41.33 -3.49 19.37
N SER A 418 41.50 -4.82 19.45
CA SER A 418 41.11 -5.77 18.38
C SER A 418 39.65 -6.22 18.43
N PHE A 419 39.03 -6.27 19.62
CA PHE A 419 37.65 -6.76 19.77
C PHE A 419 36.58 -5.66 19.83
N ILE A 420 36.95 -4.45 20.27
CA ILE A 420 36.00 -3.33 20.42
C ILE A 420 36.17 -2.30 19.29
N LEU A 421 37.43 -2.02 18.87
CA LEU A 421 37.83 -1.25 17.68
C LEU A 421 36.89 -1.42 16.47
N PRO A 422 36.76 -2.64 15.90
CA PRO A 422 36.07 -2.85 14.63
C PRO A 422 34.58 -2.51 14.65
N GLN A 423 33.95 -2.48 15.83
CA GLN A 423 32.52 -2.15 15.96
C GLN A 423 32.25 -0.65 15.78
N PHE A 424 33.22 0.22 16.11
CA PHE A 424 33.05 1.68 15.96
C PHE A 424 33.17 2.15 14.50
N ASN A 425 33.84 1.38 13.63
CA ASN A 425 33.83 1.59 12.18
C ASN A 425 32.50 1.18 11.51
N ARG A 426 31.55 0.59 12.26
CA ARG A 426 30.21 0.27 11.74
C ARG A 426 29.22 1.37 12.12
N LEU A 427 28.37 1.75 11.17
CA LEU A 427 27.26 2.68 11.40
C LEU A 427 26.31 2.14 12.49
N PRO A 428 25.73 2.98 13.37
CA PRO A 428 24.71 2.56 14.34
C PRO A 428 23.50 1.87 13.69
N GLN A 429 22.87 0.93 14.40
CA GLN A 429 21.67 0.23 13.92
C GLN A 429 20.57 1.21 13.50
N ARG A 430 20.20 2.14 14.40
CA ARG A 430 19.22 3.22 14.15
C ARG A 430 19.50 4.11 12.93
N SER A 431 20.75 4.19 12.46
CA SER A 431 21.09 4.96 11.25
C SER A 431 21.05 4.13 9.95
N VAL A 432 21.00 2.81 10.05
CA VAL A 432 20.89 1.91 8.90
C VAL A 432 19.52 1.26 8.76
N ASP A 433 18.66 1.31 9.78
CA ASP A 433 17.32 0.67 9.73
C ASP A 433 16.47 1.24 8.58
N ILE A 434 16.47 2.57 8.36
CA ILE A 434 15.81 3.23 7.20
C ILE A 434 16.41 2.76 5.87
N ILE A 435 17.73 2.59 5.86
CA ILE A 435 18.50 2.20 4.66
C ILE A 435 18.25 0.73 4.32
N ALA A 436 18.06 -0.14 5.32
CA ALA A 436 17.74 -1.55 5.15
C ALA A 436 16.44 -1.74 4.36
N ILE A 437 15.43 -0.92 4.65
CA ILE A 437 14.12 -0.94 4.00
C ILE A 437 14.25 -0.57 2.51
N LYS A 438 14.97 0.52 2.19
CA LYS A 438 15.26 0.90 0.80
C LYS A 438 16.05 -0.17 0.03
N GLN A 439 16.95 -0.87 0.73
CA GLN A 439 17.73 -1.98 0.14
C GLN A 439 16.91 -3.26 -0.05
N GLN A 440 15.90 -3.49 0.78
CA GLN A 440 14.91 -4.56 0.61
C GLN A 440 14.02 -4.31 -0.61
N LEU A 441 13.50 -3.08 -0.79
CA LEU A 441 12.76 -2.67 -2.00
C LEU A 441 13.58 -2.93 -3.27
N LEU A 442 14.84 -2.50 -3.29
CA LEU A 442 15.73 -2.71 -4.44
C LEU A 442 16.01 -4.20 -4.71
N SER A 443 16.07 -5.03 -3.66
CA SER A 443 16.18 -6.48 -3.82
C SER A 443 14.91 -7.08 -4.45
N GLN A 444 13.73 -6.61 -4.05
CA GLN A 444 12.44 -7.06 -4.60
C GLN A 444 12.23 -6.59 -6.04
N TYR A 445 12.61 -5.35 -6.35
CA TYR A 445 12.64 -4.80 -7.71
C TYR A 445 13.45 -5.69 -8.66
N ASN A 446 14.64 -6.13 -8.26
CA ASN A 446 15.48 -7.02 -9.08
C ASN A 446 14.80 -8.38 -9.35
N VAL A 447 14.08 -8.94 -8.38
CA VAL A 447 13.31 -10.19 -8.55
C VAL A 447 12.16 -9.98 -9.53
N LEU A 448 11.39 -8.90 -9.39
CA LEU A 448 10.31 -8.53 -10.30
C LEU A 448 10.81 -8.32 -11.74
N GLN A 449 11.89 -7.57 -11.92
CA GLN A 449 12.51 -7.34 -13.23
C GLN A 449 13.11 -8.63 -13.84
N SER A 450 13.45 -9.64 -13.04
CA SER A 450 13.73 -10.98 -13.56
C SER A 450 12.46 -11.66 -14.05
N ARG A 451 11.41 -11.71 -13.22
CA ARG A 451 10.16 -12.41 -13.56
C ARG A 451 9.44 -11.80 -14.75
N ILE A 452 9.44 -10.47 -14.89
CA ILE A 452 8.92 -9.75 -16.06
C ILE A 452 9.67 -10.16 -17.33
N ARG A 453 11.00 -10.33 -17.29
CA ARG A 453 11.79 -10.79 -18.44
C ARG A 453 11.46 -12.24 -18.82
N ASP A 454 11.33 -13.13 -17.83
CA ASP A 454 10.97 -14.54 -18.07
C ASP A 454 9.57 -14.67 -18.68
N LEU A 455 8.58 -13.95 -18.12
CA LEU A 455 7.21 -13.91 -18.63
C LEU A 455 7.12 -13.26 -20.02
N LYS A 456 7.88 -12.18 -20.27
CA LYS A 456 8.02 -11.57 -21.60
C LYS A 456 8.50 -12.62 -22.60
N LEU A 457 9.63 -13.28 -22.34
CA LEU A 457 10.20 -14.30 -23.22
C LEU A 457 9.25 -15.48 -23.48
N ALA A 458 8.39 -15.83 -22.52
CA ALA A 458 7.35 -16.83 -22.69
C ALA A 458 6.18 -16.33 -23.57
N ALA A 459 5.68 -15.11 -23.29
CA ALA A 459 4.60 -14.49 -24.05
C ALA A 459 4.99 -14.23 -25.52
N GLU A 460 6.23 -13.78 -25.77
CA GLU A 460 6.75 -13.60 -27.14
C GLU A 460 6.71 -14.90 -27.95
N LYS A 461 7.11 -16.04 -27.35
CA LYS A 461 7.02 -17.37 -27.99
C LYS A 461 5.58 -17.78 -28.26
N GLU A 462 4.67 -17.54 -27.31
CA GLU A 462 3.26 -17.88 -27.46
C GLU A 462 2.56 -17.00 -28.54
N VAL A 463 2.94 -15.73 -28.70
CA VAL A 463 2.48 -14.88 -29.82
C VAL A 463 2.93 -15.44 -31.18
N TRP A 464 4.20 -15.88 -31.29
CA TRP A 464 4.69 -16.55 -32.52
C TRP A 464 3.93 -17.84 -32.82
N MET A 465 3.62 -18.64 -31.79
CA MET A 465 2.81 -19.86 -31.93
C MET A 465 1.37 -19.55 -32.33
N LEU A 466 0.75 -18.55 -31.72
CA LEU A 466 -0.61 -18.10 -32.02
C LEU A 466 -0.74 -17.65 -33.48
N ALA A 467 0.15 -16.77 -33.95
CA ALA A 467 0.18 -16.32 -35.34
C ALA A 467 0.36 -17.49 -36.31
N ARG A 468 1.19 -18.49 -35.96
CA ARG A 468 1.37 -19.71 -36.76
C ARG A 468 0.13 -20.60 -36.80
N MET A 469 -0.64 -20.68 -35.71
CA MET A 469 -1.93 -21.40 -35.68
C MET A 469 -3.00 -20.69 -36.50
N CYS A 470 -3.11 -19.36 -36.40
CA CYS A 470 -4.00 -18.55 -37.23
C CYS A 470 -3.68 -18.70 -38.73
N GLN A 471 -2.39 -18.66 -39.10
CA GLN A 471 -1.96 -18.92 -40.47
C GLN A 471 -2.36 -20.33 -40.96
N LEU A 472 -2.30 -21.35 -40.08
CA LEU A 472 -2.67 -22.72 -40.42
C LEU A 472 -4.19 -22.90 -40.55
N GLU A 473 -5.00 -22.26 -39.69
CA GLU A 473 -6.47 -22.27 -39.84
C GLU A 473 -6.89 -21.58 -41.15
N ASN A 474 -6.32 -20.41 -41.48
CA ASN A 474 -6.62 -19.70 -42.72
C ASN A 474 -6.30 -20.56 -43.96
N LYS A 475 -5.20 -21.31 -43.95
CA LYS A 475 -4.87 -22.28 -45.02
C LYS A 475 -5.89 -23.41 -45.12
N ILE A 476 -6.34 -23.98 -43.99
CA ILE A 476 -7.34 -25.05 -43.99
C ILE A 476 -8.72 -24.53 -44.45
N PHE A 477 -9.09 -23.32 -44.05
CA PHE A 477 -10.31 -22.66 -44.50
C PHE A 477 -10.31 -22.46 -46.02
N ALA A 478 -9.20 -21.98 -46.59
CA ALA A 478 -9.04 -21.79 -48.04
C ALA A 478 -9.08 -23.10 -48.86
N VAL A 479 -8.71 -24.25 -48.26
CA VAL A 479 -8.77 -25.57 -48.93
C VAL A 479 -10.19 -26.14 -48.98
N GLY A 480 -11.07 -25.78 -48.04
CA GLY A 480 -12.51 -26.09 -48.08
C GLY A 480 -12.92 -27.57 -47.93
N GLU A 481 -11.98 -28.51 -47.89
CA GLU A 481 -12.26 -29.95 -47.99
C GLU A 481 -12.83 -30.54 -46.67
N PRO A 482 -13.92 -31.35 -46.70
CA PRO A 482 -14.55 -31.91 -45.50
C PRO A 482 -13.63 -32.79 -44.63
N SER A 483 -12.62 -33.41 -45.24
CA SER A 483 -11.59 -34.25 -44.58
C SER A 483 -10.81 -33.49 -43.49
N TYR A 484 -10.65 -32.16 -43.61
CA TYR A 484 -9.93 -31.35 -42.63
C TYR A 484 -10.75 -30.90 -41.41
N ARG A 485 -12.06 -31.19 -41.31
CA ARG A 485 -12.91 -30.76 -40.17
C ARG A 485 -12.33 -31.15 -38.81
N ALA A 486 -11.87 -32.39 -38.66
CA ALA A 486 -11.25 -32.88 -37.42
C ALA A 486 -9.91 -32.16 -37.11
N ARG A 487 -9.13 -31.83 -38.15
CA ARG A 487 -7.87 -31.07 -38.00
C ARG A 487 -8.14 -29.61 -37.60
N ARG A 488 -9.16 -28.98 -38.19
CA ARG A 488 -9.61 -27.63 -37.85
C ARG A 488 -10.08 -27.53 -36.40
N SER A 489 -10.86 -28.50 -35.92
CA SER A 489 -11.29 -28.55 -34.50
C SER A 489 -10.11 -28.62 -33.54
N ARG A 490 -9.08 -29.44 -33.84
CA ARG A 490 -7.85 -29.51 -33.03
C ARG A 490 -7.06 -28.19 -33.04
N ILE A 491 -6.90 -27.56 -34.20
CA ILE A 491 -6.19 -26.27 -34.30
C ILE A 491 -6.92 -25.17 -33.55
N LYS A 492 -8.26 -25.14 -33.63
CA LYS A 492 -9.07 -24.21 -32.84
C LYS A 492 -8.84 -24.41 -31.34
N LYS A 493 -8.89 -25.65 -30.82
CA LYS A 493 -8.58 -25.93 -29.41
C LYS A 493 -7.19 -25.43 -28.99
N VAL A 494 -6.16 -25.65 -29.81
CA VAL A 494 -4.79 -25.17 -29.53
C VAL A 494 -4.73 -23.63 -29.56
N ARG A 495 -5.42 -22.98 -30.49
CA ARG A 495 -5.48 -21.52 -30.58
C ARG A 495 -6.19 -20.92 -29.36
N ASP A 496 -7.39 -21.40 -29.04
CA ASP A 496 -8.19 -20.94 -27.91
C ASP A 496 -7.42 -21.15 -26.58
N GLY A 497 -6.61 -22.22 -26.47
CA GLY A 497 -5.68 -22.44 -25.35
C GLY A 497 -4.51 -21.46 -25.29
N LEU A 498 -3.86 -21.16 -26.42
CA LEU A 498 -2.80 -20.15 -26.51
C LEU A 498 -3.32 -18.74 -26.19
N GLU A 499 -4.54 -18.41 -26.63
CA GLU A 499 -5.21 -17.14 -26.32
C GLU A 499 -5.42 -16.96 -24.81
N ASN A 500 -5.88 -18.00 -24.11
CA ASN A 500 -6.05 -17.99 -22.65
C ASN A 500 -4.69 -17.88 -21.91
N SER A 501 -3.69 -18.66 -22.31
CA SER A 501 -2.33 -18.60 -21.75
C SER A 501 -1.71 -17.21 -21.89
N LEU A 502 -1.84 -16.60 -23.07
CA LEU A 502 -1.37 -15.23 -23.32
C LEU A 502 -2.08 -14.21 -22.43
N LYS A 503 -3.39 -14.33 -22.22
CA LYS A 503 -4.15 -13.45 -21.32
C LYS A 503 -3.60 -13.52 -19.88
N GLN A 504 -3.40 -14.72 -19.35
CA GLN A 504 -2.85 -14.94 -18.00
C GLN A 504 -1.44 -14.35 -17.86
N ARG A 505 -0.56 -14.56 -18.85
CA ARG A 505 0.78 -13.95 -18.85
C ARG A 505 0.74 -12.42 -18.92
N ILE A 506 -0.16 -11.84 -19.72
CA ILE A 506 -0.32 -10.39 -19.82
C ILE A 506 -0.82 -9.81 -18.48
N GLU A 507 -1.75 -10.50 -17.81
CA GLU A 507 -2.22 -10.15 -16.44
C GLU A 507 -1.07 -10.15 -15.42
N LEU A 508 -0.19 -11.15 -15.45
CA LEU A 508 0.99 -11.22 -14.59
C LEU A 508 2.03 -10.14 -14.92
N ILE A 509 2.37 -9.94 -16.20
CA ILE A 509 3.34 -8.92 -16.64
C ILE A 509 2.84 -7.52 -16.24
N GLU A 510 1.58 -7.19 -16.47
CA GLU A 510 1.03 -5.89 -16.08
C GLU A 510 1.03 -5.71 -14.55
N SER A 511 0.68 -6.74 -13.79
CA SER A 511 0.66 -6.70 -12.32
C SER A 511 2.07 -6.49 -11.75
N TYR A 512 3.07 -7.23 -12.24
CA TYR A 512 4.46 -7.07 -11.83
C TYR A 512 5.04 -5.73 -12.28
N ALA A 513 4.73 -5.23 -13.48
CA ALA A 513 5.18 -3.91 -13.95
C ALA A 513 4.62 -2.77 -13.10
N ARG A 514 3.33 -2.82 -12.72
CA ARG A 514 2.72 -1.83 -11.81
C ARG A 514 3.41 -1.81 -10.44
N ILE A 515 3.77 -2.96 -9.89
CA ILE A 515 4.52 -3.04 -8.61
C ILE A 515 5.95 -2.52 -8.79
N SER A 516 6.61 -2.85 -9.91
CA SER A 516 7.94 -2.30 -10.25
C SER A 516 7.94 -0.78 -10.21
N SER A 517 7.01 -0.12 -10.91
CA SER A 517 6.95 1.34 -10.89
C SER A 517 6.49 1.95 -9.57
N MET A 518 5.77 1.20 -8.73
CA MET A 518 5.52 1.63 -7.34
C MET A 518 6.81 1.62 -6.50
N ILE A 519 7.68 0.63 -6.70
CA ILE A 519 9.01 0.59 -6.06
C ILE A 519 9.93 1.67 -6.63
N GLU A 520 9.89 1.93 -7.94
CA GLU A 520 10.67 2.99 -8.59
C GLU A 520 10.39 4.35 -7.93
N ILE A 521 9.11 4.72 -7.80
CA ILE A 521 8.66 5.95 -7.14
C ILE A 521 9.13 6.01 -5.68
N GLU A 522 8.89 4.95 -4.90
CA GLU A 522 9.24 4.88 -3.47
C GLU A 522 10.76 5.00 -3.23
N VAL A 523 11.58 4.46 -4.13
CA VAL A 523 13.04 4.53 -4.09
C VAL A 523 13.56 5.90 -4.53
N GLU A 524 12.87 6.62 -5.40
CA GLU A 524 13.29 7.96 -5.85
C GLU A 524 12.92 9.08 -4.88
N MET A 525 12.01 8.86 -3.93
CA MET A 525 11.72 9.83 -2.87
C MET A 525 12.96 10.11 -1.98
N GLU A 526 13.06 11.36 -1.48
CA GLU A 526 14.20 11.82 -0.68
C GLU A 526 14.27 11.14 0.70
N SER A 527 15.49 10.87 1.15
CA SER A 527 15.79 10.07 2.36
C SER A 527 15.11 10.56 3.64
N ASP A 528 14.83 11.86 3.75
CA ASP A 528 14.23 12.48 4.93
C ASP A 528 12.71 12.19 5.07
N VAL A 529 12.09 11.63 4.03
CA VAL A 529 10.69 11.14 4.02
C VAL A 529 10.58 9.68 4.48
N ILE A 530 11.65 8.89 4.31
CA ILE A 530 11.64 7.41 4.31
C ILE A 530 11.54 6.78 5.73
N ALA A 531 11.67 7.56 6.80
CA ALA A 531 11.88 7.06 8.17
C ALA A 531 10.73 6.25 8.83
N ALA A 532 9.53 6.21 8.23
CA ALA A 532 8.39 5.45 8.76
C ALA A 532 7.43 4.89 7.70
N GLU A 533 7.28 5.55 6.56
CA GLU A 533 6.40 5.11 5.46
C GLU A 533 6.89 3.80 4.85
N ALA A 534 8.21 3.74 4.61
CA ALA A 534 8.87 2.71 3.83
C ALA A 534 8.74 1.30 4.40
N ALA A 535 8.62 1.13 5.73
CA ALA A 535 8.39 -0.19 6.32
C ALA A 535 7.02 -0.76 5.92
N SER A 536 5.98 0.09 5.96
CA SER A 536 4.60 -0.32 5.62
C SER A 536 4.37 -0.45 4.11
N SER A 537 5.07 0.35 3.29
CA SER A 537 5.07 0.17 1.84
C SER A 537 5.87 -1.07 1.44
N VAL A 538 7.02 -1.36 2.09
CA VAL A 538 7.73 -2.65 1.94
C VAL A 538 6.87 -3.83 2.33
N GLU A 539 6.20 -3.81 3.48
CA GLU A 539 5.33 -4.92 3.90
C GLU A 539 4.21 -5.14 2.87
N ARG A 540 3.53 -4.09 2.43
CA ARG A 540 2.50 -4.19 1.37
C ARG A 540 3.06 -4.65 0.02
N VAL A 541 4.21 -4.16 -0.41
CA VAL A 541 4.89 -4.60 -1.65
C VAL A 541 5.26 -6.08 -1.52
N SER A 542 5.79 -6.49 -0.37
CA SER A 542 6.14 -7.88 -0.05
C SER A 542 4.91 -8.79 -0.11
N GLU A 543 3.82 -8.40 0.55
CA GLU A 543 2.54 -9.12 0.54
C GLU A 543 1.95 -9.20 -0.86
N GLN A 544 2.01 -8.13 -1.67
CA GLN A 544 1.51 -8.15 -3.04
C GLN A 544 2.37 -9.05 -3.94
N ILE A 545 3.70 -9.03 -3.79
CA ILE A 545 4.61 -9.95 -4.49
C ILE A 545 4.31 -11.39 -4.08
N GLU A 546 4.18 -11.67 -2.77
CA GLU A 546 3.89 -13.00 -2.25
C GLU A 546 2.53 -13.52 -2.72
N GLN A 547 1.48 -12.69 -2.69
CA GLN A 547 0.16 -13.05 -3.20
C GLN A 547 0.19 -13.40 -4.69
N ILE A 548 0.87 -12.60 -5.53
CA ILE A 548 0.96 -12.89 -6.97
C ILE A 548 1.83 -14.14 -7.21
N MET A 549 2.94 -14.31 -6.49
CA MET A 549 3.77 -15.51 -6.58
C MET A 549 3.04 -16.78 -6.09
N VAL A 550 2.16 -16.67 -5.08
CA VAL A 550 1.31 -17.78 -4.63
C VAL A 550 0.27 -18.12 -5.68
N LEU A 551 -0.37 -17.13 -6.30
CA LEU A 551 -1.32 -17.34 -7.41
C LEU A 551 -0.62 -18.00 -8.61
N GLU A 552 0.56 -17.52 -9.01
CA GLU A 552 1.37 -18.09 -10.09
C GLU A 552 1.80 -19.54 -9.79
N ASN A 553 2.23 -19.83 -8.56
CA ASN A 553 2.55 -21.20 -8.11
C ASN A 553 1.34 -22.13 -7.98
N LEU A 554 0.13 -21.58 -7.78
CA LEU A 554 -1.12 -22.36 -7.78
C LEU A 554 -1.56 -22.66 -9.22
N GLU A 555 -1.44 -21.69 -10.11
CA GLU A 555 -1.71 -21.83 -11.54
C GLU A 555 -0.76 -22.83 -12.21
N GLU A 556 0.55 -22.77 -11.91
CA GLU A 556 1.53 -23.75 -12.40
C GLU A 556 1.22 -25.17 -11.88
N ARG A 557 0.80 -25.31 -10.61
CA ARG A 557 0.33 -26.60 -10.06
C ARG A 557 -0.95 -27.10 -10.73
N TRP A 558 -1.92 -26.22 -10.97
CA TRP A 558 -3.15 -26.57 -11.68
C TRP A 558 -2.88 -26.97 -13.12
N ARG A 559 -1.95 -26.29 -13.79
CA ARG A 559 -1.50 -26.64 -15.14
C ARG A 559 -0.82 -28.01 -15.17
N LEU A 560 0.13 -28.28 -14.27
CA LEU A 560 0.77 -29.59 -14.17
C LEU A 560 -0.24 -30.70 -13.87
N GLN A 561 -1.26 -30.41 -13.05
CA GLN A 561 -2.33 -31.36 -12.76
C GLN A 561 -3.31 -31.53 -13.94
N ALA A 562 -3.56 -30.50 -14.74
CA ALA A 562 -4.32 -30.59 -15.98
C ALA A 562 -3.56 -31.39 -17.05
N GLU A 563 -2.26 -31.12 -17.26
CA GLU A 563 -1.40 -31.88 -18.17
C GLU A 563 -1.29 -33.35 -17.74
N ALA A 564 -1.21 -33.63 -16.43
CA ALA A 564 -1.25 -34.99 -15.90
C ALA A 564 -2.62 -35.69 -16.06
N ASN A 565 -3.73 -34.95 -15.94
CA ASN A 565 -5.08 -35.47 -16.18
C ASN A 565 -5.33 -35.75 -17.68
N ASP A 566 -4.89 -34.85 -18.56
CA ASP A 566 -4.98 -35.01 -20.02
C ASP A 566 -4.16 -36.22 -20.50
N GLU A 567 -2.94 -36.40 -19.97
CA GLU A 567 -2.11 -37.58 -20.30
C GLU A 567 -2.66 -38.86 -19.66
N ALA A 568 -3.27 -38.79 -18.47
CA ALA A 568 -4.01 -39.92 -17.90
C ALA A 568 -5.24 -40.29 -18.75
N GLU A 569 -6.04 -39.32 -19.20
CA GLU A 569 -7.18 -39.53 -20.09
C GLU A 569 -6.74 -40.06 -21.46
N ARG A 570 -5.56 -39.64 -21.95
CA ARG A 570 -4.93 -40.19 -23.15
C ARG A 570 -4.52 -41.66 -22.96
N LEU A 571 -3.95 -42.02 -21.82
CA LEU A 571 -3.60 -43.40 -21.48
C LEU A 571 -4.85 -44.28 -21.26
N PHE A 572 -5.93 -43.74 -20.68
CA PHE A 572 -7.22 -44.43 -20.58
C PHE A 572 -7.90 -44.63 -21.95
N ASN A 573 -7.77 -43.65 -22.86
CA ASN A 573 -8.30 -43.76 -24.23
C ASN A 573 -7.40 -44.58 -25.17
N GLN A 574 -6.16 -44.90 -24.78
CA GLN A 574 -5.38 -45.99 -25.38
C GLN A 574 -5.87 -47.32 -24.82
N SER A 575 -7.01 -47.78 -25.32
CA SER A 575 -7.50 -49.14 -25.06
C SER A 575 -6.43 -50.17 -25.40
N MET A 576 -6.20 -51.11 -24.49
CA MET A 576 -5.38 -52.32 -24.70
C MET A 576 -5.63 -52.93 -26.09
N PRO A 577 -4.59 -53.42 -26.79
CA PRO A 577 -4.73 -53.91 -28.15
C PRO A 577 -5.75 -55.05 -28.22
N THR A 578 -6.80 -54.84 -28.99
CA THR A 578 -7.74 -55.87 -29.38
C THR A 578 -7.04 -56.93 -30.22
N GLU A 579 -7.30 -58.20 -29.93
CA GLU A 579 -6.70 -59.34 -30.60
C GLU A 579 -7.13 -59.42 -32.08
N GLU A 580 -6.30 -58.92 -32.99
CA GLU A 580 -6.33 -59.32 -34.40
C GLU A 580 -4.91 -59.58 -34.92
N THR A 581 -4.42 -60.81 -34.74
CA THR A 581 -3.84 -61.64 -35.83
C THR A 581 -3.29 -62.97 -35.29
N CYS A 582 -4.13 -64.01 -35.31
CA CYS A 582 -3.62 -65.37 -35.50
C CYS A 582 -4.57 -66.14 -36.42
N ASN A 583 -4.24 -66.13 -37.72
CA ASN A 583 -4.83 -67.07 -38.66
C ASN A 583 -4.38 -68.48 -38.30
N LEU A 584 -5.33 -69.42 -38.15
CA LEU A 584 -5.27 -70.72 -38.82
C LEU A 584 -6.61 -71.46 -38.71
N SER A 585 -6.89 -72.27 -39.71
CA SER A 585 -8.16 -72.94 -39.95
C SER A 585 -8.27 -74.32 -39.31
N ASN A 586 -9.52 -74.80 -39.24
CA ASN A 586 -9.98 -76.20 -39.23
C ASN A 586 -10.31 -76.92 -37.90
N GLN A 587 -11.56 -77.43 -37.91
CA GLN A 587 -12.02 -78.77 -37.48
C GLN A 587 -12.00 -79.16 -35.99
N SER A 588 -13.21 -79.11 -35.40
CA SER A 588 -13.87 -80.18 -34.65
C SER A 588 -13.03 -81.16 -33.78
N ARG A 589 -13.19 -81.09 -32.45
CA ARG A 589 -13.86 -82.13 -31.61
C ARG A 589 -13.85 -81.79 -30.11
N SER A 590 -14.73 -82.48 -29.39
CA SER A 590 -14.93 -82.52 -27.94
C SER A 590 -13.68 -82.85 -27.09
N MET A 591 -13.51 -82.20 -25.94
CA MET A 591 -13.71 -82.81 -24.59
C MET A 591 -13.38 -81.86 -23.42
N ASP A 592 -14.39 -81.66 -22.57
CA ASP A 592 -14.38 -81.68 -21.09
C ASP A 592 -13.30 -81.02 -20.19
N THR A 593 -13.84 -80.25 -19.22
CA THR A 593 -13.27 -79.82 -17.91
C THR A 593 -12.13 -78.77 -17.95
N SER A 594 -12.02 -77.80 -17.02
CA SER A 594 -12.53 -77.75 -15.63
C SER A 594 -12.67 -76.31 -15.05
N ILE A 595 -13.47 -76.17 -13.98
CA ILE A 595 -13.40 -75.13 -12.90
C ILE A 595 -13.89 -73.69 -13.22
N THR A 596 -15.18 -73.49 -12.93
CA THR A 596 -15.85 -72.37 -12.20
C THR A 596 -15.14 -71.02 -11.97
N SER A 597 -15.90 -69.94 -12.25
CA SER A 597 -15.73 -68.59 -11.67
C SER A 597 -15.96 -68.57 -10.14
N PRO A 598 -15.54 -67.48 -9.44
CA PRO A 598 -16.57 -66.51 -9.02
C PRO A 598 -16.15 -65.02 -8.95
N ASP A 599 -17.18 -64.17 -9.00
CA ASP A 599 -17.39 -62.85 -8.38
C ASP A 599 -16.45 -61.64 -8.60
N THR A 600 -17.02 -60.68 -9.33
CA THR A 600 -16.65 -59.26 -9.53
C THR A 600 -16.69 -58.38 -8.28
N SER A 601 -16.62 -58.95 -7.06
CA SER A 601 -16.61 -58.19 -5.80
C SER A 601 -15.21 -57.73 -5.38
N GLN A 602 -14.15 -58.45 -5.76
CA GLN A 602 -12.79 -58.12 -5.32
C GLN A 602 -12.16 -56.90 -6.03
N THR A 603 -12.55 -56.62 -7.27
CA THR A 603 -11.96 -55.54 -8.09
C THR A 603 -12.22 -54.15 -7.50
N PHE A 604 -13.39 -53.92 -6.90
CA PHE A 604 -13.71 -52.67 -6.22
C PHE A 604 -12.96 -52.47 -4.90
N SER A 605 -12.55 -53.56 -4.23
CA SER A 605 -11.76 -53.48 -2.99
C SER A 605 -10.31 -53.06 -3.28
N LEU A 606 -9.72 -53.59 -4.35
CA LEU A 606 -8.33 -53.30 -4.73
C LEU A 606 -8.16 -51.84 -5.20
N VAL A 607 -9.08 -51.30 -6.01
CA VAL A 607 -9.03 -49.88 -6.42
C VAL A 607 -9.12 -48.94 -5.21
N LYS A 608 -9.96 -49.25 -4.22
CA LYS A 608 -10.09 -48.46 -2.99
C LYS A 608 -8.83 -48.54 -2.11
N MET A 609 -8.14 -49.68 -2.12
CA MET A 609 -6.88 -49.89 -1.41
C MET A 609 -5.71 -49.14 -2.08
N SER A 610 -5.65 -49.12 -3.42
CA SER A 610 -4.66 -48.34 -4.19
C SER A 610 -4.81 -46.83 -3.99
N ILE A 611 -6.05 -46.30 -3.96
CA ILE A 611 -6.31 -44.89 -3.69
C ILE A 611 -5.86 -44.50 -2.27
N ASN A 612 -6.13 -45.34 -1.27
CA ASN A 612 -5.64 -45.12 0.09
C ASN A 612 -4.11 -45.19 0.19
N LEU A 613 -3.45 -46.13 -0.52
CA LEU A 613 -1.98 -46.17 -0.57
C LEU A 613 -1.38 -44.90 -1.19
N TYR A 614 -1.99 -44.39 -2.26
CA TYR A 614 -1.52 -43.17 -2.93
C TYR A 614 -1.71 -41.94 -2.04
N LEU A 615 -2.84 -41.82 -1.34
CA LEU A 615 -3.08 -40.74 -0.37
C LEU A 615 -2.13 -40.79 0.83
N VAL A 616 -1.79 -41.99 1.34
CA VAL A 616 -0.76 -42.15 2.38
C VAL A 616 0.62 -41.75 1.86
N HIS A 617 0.98 -42.11 0.62
CA HIS A 617 2.27 -41.73 0.04
C HIS A 617 2.38 -40.21 -0.17
N VAL A 618 1.31 -39.55 -0.64
CA VAL A 618 1.24 -38.09 -0.73
C VAL A 618 1.36 -37.43 0.64
N HIS A 619 0.72 -37.98 1.67
CA HIS A 619 0.80 -37.47 3.04
C HIS A 619 2.20 -37.63 3.66
N GLU A 620 2.94 -38.69 3.32
CA GLU A 620 4.31 -38.92 3.77
C GLU A 620 5.32 -38.01 3.04
N VAL A 621 5.12 -37.75 1.75
CA VAL A 621 5.92 -36.78 0.97
C VAL A 621 5.69 -35.34 1.49
N LEU A 622 4.45 -34.98 1.84
CA LEU A 622 4.14 -33.68 2.44
C LEU A 622 4.77 -33.47 3.83
N LYS A 623 5.13 -34.55 4.55
CA LYS A 623 5.89 -34.47 5.82
C LYS A 623 7.39 -34.21 5.63
N GLN A 624 7.98 -34.51 4.47
CA GLN A 624 9.43 -34.35 4.26
C GLN A 624 9.85 -32.89 3.96
N HIS A 625 8.91 -32.01 3.62
CA HIS A 625 9.16 -30.58 3.40
C HIS A 625 8.71 -29.74 4.60
N GLN A 626 9.57 -29.63 5.62
CA GLN A 626 9.30 -28.90 6.86
C GLN A 626 8.92 -27.42 6.66
N VAL A 627 7.68 -27.06 6.97
CA VAL A 627 7.31 -25.72 7.47
C VAL A 627 6.29 -25.91 8.60
N SER A 628 6.50 -25.23 9.72
CA SER A 628 5.78 -25.42 10.97
C SER A 628 4.54 -24.54 11.11
N ALA A 629 3.36 -25.15 11.34
CA ALA A 629 2.21 -24.49 11.96
C ALA A 629 1.43 -25.51 12.80
N SER A 630 1.07 -25.14 14.04
CA SER A 630 0.39 -26.04 14.98
C SER A 630 -1.14 -25.99 14.78
N TRP A 631 -1.77 -27.16 14.76
CA TRP A 631 -3.23 -27.31 14.70
C TRP A 631 -3.73 -28.10 15.93
N PRO A 632 -4.85 -27.69 16.57
CA PRO A 632 -5.45 -28.45 17.67
C PRO A 632 -6.24 -29.67 17.17
N ASP A 633 -6.40 -30.66 18.06
CA ASP A 633 -6.96 -31.99 17.76
C ASP A 633 -8.34 -31.99 17.11
N VAL A 634 -8.49 -32.81 16.06
CA VAL A 634 -9.78 -33.21 15.51
C VAL A 634 -10.05 -34.67 15.88
N SER A 635 -10.82 -34.89 16.94
CA SER A 635 -11.45 -36.17 17.23
C SER A 635 -12.82 -35.98 17.89
N LEU A 636 -13.70 -36.97 17.75
CA LEU A 636 -15.08 -37.02 18.28
C LEU A 636 -16.16 -36.20 17.54
N LEU A 637 -16.33 -36.46 16.23
CA LEU A 637 -17.67 -36.43 15.63
C LEU A 637 -18.28 -37.83 15.72
N ASN A 638 -19.26 -38.02 16.61
CA ASN A 638 -20.06 -39.24 16.70
C ASN A 638 -21.54 -38.90 16.51
N ILE A 639 -22.21 -39.64 15.62
CA ILE A 639 -23.56 -39.34 15.14
C ILE A 639 -24.60 -39.84 16.15
N SER A 640 -25.60 -39.02 16.50
CA SER A 640 -26.81 -39.50 17.18
C SER A 640 -28.07 -38.74 16.77
N PHE A 641 -29.19 -39.46 16.74
CA PHE A 641 -30.46 -39.05 16.12
C PHE A 641 -31.25 -38.02 16.94
N ILE A 642 -31.98 -37.15 16.24
CA ILE A 642 -33.03 -36.30 16.81
C ILE A 642 -34.28 -37.14 17.11
N LYS A 643 -34.86 -37.00 18.31
CA LYS A 643 -36.22 -37.46 18.62
C LYS A 643 -36.93 -36.48 19.54
N PHE A 644 -38.18 -36.15 19.20
CA PHE A 644 -39.06 -35.23 19.96
C PHE A 644 -39.43 -35.76 21.36
N GLY A 645 -39.67 -34.85 22.31
CA GLY A 645 -40.28 -35.14 23.62
C GLY A 645 -40.80 -33.87 24.32
N PHE A 646 -42.07 -33.86 24.70
CA PHE A 646 -42.81 -32.73 25.32
C PHE A 646 -42.98 -32.93 26.84
N ASN A 647 -43.44 -31.87 27.53
CA ASN A 647 -43.91 -31.82 28.94
C ASN A 647 -42.79 -31.80 30.02
N SER A 648 -42.93 -31.18 31.21
CA SER A 648 -44.12 -30.59 31.88
C SER A 648 -43.75 -29.48 32.89
N LEU A 649 -44.63 -28.49 33.09
CA LEU A 649 -44.88 -27.80 34.38
C LEU A 649 -45.94 -28.63 35.18
N PRO A 650 -46.48 -28.28 36.39
CA PRO A 650 -46.40 -27.04 37.20
C PRO A 650 -46.31 -27.25 38.75
N LEU A 651 -46.64 -26.17 39.50
CA LEU A 651 -47.18 -26.06 40.88
C LEU A 651 -46.17 -25.73 42.02
N LEU A 652 -46.26 -24.58 42.73
CA LEU A 652 -47.29 -23.96 43.60
C LEU A 652 -47.29 -24.46 45.07
N ILE A 653 -46.85 -23.61 46.01
CA ILE A 653 -47.38 -23.48 47.39
C ILE A 653 -47.35 -21.99 47.79
N ASN A 654 -48.32 -21.56 48.60
CA ASN A 654 -48.63 -20.17 48.93
C ASN A 654 -49.07 -20.06 50.42
N SER A 655 -48.47 -19.16 51.23
CA SER A 655 -48.90 -18.77 52.60
C SER A 655 -47.85 -17.88 53.29
N SER A 656 -48.13 -16.94 54.22
CA SER A 656 -49.28 -16.08 54.49
C SER A 656 -48.93 -15.12 55.65
N SER A 657 -49.42 -13.87 55.61
CA SER A 657 -49.62 -12.94 56.76
C SER A 657 -48.50 -12.66 57.79
N SER A 658 -48.08 -11.40 57.90
CA SER A 658 -48.51 -10.50 59.00
C SER A 658 -47.83 -9.11 58.92
N SER A 659 -48.38 -8.13 59.65
CA SER A 659 -48.12 -6.70 59.48
C SER A 659 -47.16 -6.12 60.52
N SER A 660 -46.20 -5.30 60.07
CA SER A 660 -45.63 -4.21 60.88
C SER A 660 -45.09 -3.09 60.00
N SER A 661 -45.53 -1.86 60.23
CA SER A 661 -45.04 -0.66 59.55
C SER A 661 -43.66 -0.25 60.05
N SER A 662 -42.64 -0.30 59.19
CA SER A 662 -41.38 0.41 59.41
C SER A 662 -40.93 1.03 58.09
N SER A 663 -40.61 2.33 58.13
CA SER A 663 -40.15 3.11 56.99
C SER A 663 -38.76 2.65 56.51
N SER A 664 -38.73 1.73 55.55
CA SER A 664 -37.55 1.46 54.75
C SER A 664 -37.69 2.15 53.39
N SER A 665 -36.89 3.21 53.19
CA SER A 665 -36.68 3.77 51.85
C SER A 665 -36.08 2.68 50.97
N PHE A 666 -36.92 2.02 50.17
CA PHE A 666 -36.46 1.25 49.03
C PHE A 666 -35.97 2.26 47.98
N SER A 667 -34.72 2.68 48.16
CA SER A 667 -33.88 3.13 47.07
C SER A 667 -33.91 2.03 46.01
N CYS A 668 -34.79 2.20 45.02
CA CYS A 668 -34.77 1.42 43.81
C CYS A 668 -33.44 1.77 43.15
N LEU A 669 -32.44 0.90 43.36
CA LEU A 669 -31.09 1.09 42.88
C LEU A 669 -31.13 0.95 41.35
N VAL A 670 -31.45 2.05 40.66
CA VAL A 670 -31.37 2.16 39.21
C VAL A 670 -29.94 1.81 38.85
N MET A 671 -29.73 0.61 38.29
CA MET A 671 -28.41 0.15 37.92
C MET A 671 -27.85 1.14 36.91
N ALA A 672 -26.77 1.84 37.29
CA ALA A 672 -26.15 2.84 36.44
C ALA A 672 -25.68 2.17 35.14
N LYS A 673 -26.17 2.65 34.00
CA LYS A 673 -25.82 2.10 32.69
C LYS A 673 -24.30 2.07 32.51
N SER A 674 -23.82 0.95 31.99
CA SER A 674 -22.41 0.63 31.79
C SER A 674 -22.01 1.02 30.37
N ILE A 675 -21.17 2.05 30.24
CA ILE A 675 -20.76 2.64 28.97
C ILE A 675 -19.28 2.33 28.71
N LEU A 676 -18.99 1.66 27.61
CA LEU A 676 -17.62 1.50 27.12
C LEU A 676 -17.24 2.74 26.29
N VAL A 677 -16.11 3.38 26.61
CA VAL A 677 -15.57 4.51 25.86
C VAL A 677 -14.19 4.15 25.32
N THR A 678 -14.13 3.83 24.03
CA THR A 678 -12.85 3.53 23.37
C THR A 678 -12.21 4.84 22.91
N GLY A 679 -10.90 5.01 23.10
CA GLY A 679 -10.20 6.30 22.91
C GLY A 679 -10.50 7.32 24.04
N GLY A 680 -10.97 6.83 25.19
CA GLY A 680 -11.46 7.67 26.30
C GLY A 680 -10.38 8.42 27.07
N ALA A 681 -9.08 8.12 26.90
CA ALA A 681 -8.00 8.94 27.44
C ALA A 681 -7.62 10.10 26.50
N GLY A 682 -8.05 10.05 25.23
CA GLY A 682 -7.85 11.12 24.25
C GLY A 682 -8.60 12.41 24.55
N TYR A 683 -8.39 13.43 23.71
CA TYR A 683 -8.91 14.78 23.92
C TYR A 683 -10.44 14.85 24.09
N ILE A 684 -11.22 14.43 23.09
CA ILE A 684 -12.69 14.46 23.14
C ILE A 684 -13.22 13.38 24.11
N GLY A 685 -12.54 12.23 24.15
CA GLY A 685 -12.86 11.11 25.03
C GLY A 685 -12.86 11.51 26.50
N SER A 686 -11.79 12.12 27.01
CA SER A 686 -11.66 12.53 28.42
C SER A 686 -12.74 13.51 28.88
N HIS A 687 -13.11 14.49 28.05
CA HIS A 687 -14.21 15.42 28.33
C HIS A 687 -15.56 14.71 28.34
N THR A 688 -15.78 13.75 27.44
CA THR A 688 -17.01 12.93 27.39
C THR A 688 -17.11 11.98 28.57
N VAL A 689 -16.00 11.35 28.98
CA VAL A 689 -15.93 10.49 30.17
C VAL A 689 -16.27 11.30 31.43
N LEU A 690 -15.78 12.53 31.56
CA LEU A 690 -16.16 13.41 32.68
C LEU A 690 -17.68 13.68 32.69
N GLN A 691 -18.28 14.03 31.55
CA GLN A 691 -19.74 14.25 31.47
C GLN A 691 -20.55 12.98 31.75
N LEU A 692 -20.06 11.80 31.37
CA LEU A 692 -20.69 10.53 31.74
C LEU A 692 -20.64 10.28 33.26
N LEU A 693 -19.50 10.51 33.89
CA LEU A 693 -19.38 10.31 35.34
C LEU A 693 -20.25 11.30 36.12
N LEU A 694 -20.28 12.58 35.73
CA LEU A 694 -21.17 13.60 36.29
C LEU A 694 -22.65 13.29 36.01
N GLY A 695 -22.97 12.64 34.89
CA GLY A 695 -24.28 12.08 34.57
C GLY A 695 -24.66 10.82 35.36
N GLY A 696 -23.79 10.32 36.25
CA GLY A 696 -24.03 9.14 37.09
C GLY A 696 -23.80 7.79 36.41
N TYR A 697 -23.26 7.76 35.18
CA TYR A 697 -22.99 6.53 34.45
C TYR A 697 -21.82 5.74 35.05
N ARG A 698 -21.80 4.42 34.82
CA ARG A 698 -20.60 3.60 34.99
C ARG A 698 -19.83 3.62 33.68
N THR A 699 -18.55 3.98 33.73
CA THR A 699 -17.76 4.22 32.52
C THR A 699 -16.49 3.37 32.53
N VAL A 700 -16.28 2.62 31.46
CA VAL A 700 -15.06 1.84 31.25
C VAL A 700 -14.33 2.42 30.06
N VAL A 701 -13.07 2.83 30.24
CA VAL A 701 -12.24 3.39 29.17
C VAL A 701 -11.29 2.32 28.64
N VAL A 702 -11.23 2.22 27.31
CA VAL A 702 -10.18 1.47 26.59
C VAL A 702 -9.37 2.44 25.74
N ASP A 703 -8.05 2.44 25.92
CA ASP A 703 -7.13 3.30 25.17
C ASP A 703 -5.75 2.63 25.11
N ASN A 704 -5.10 2.57 23.95
CA ASN A 704 -3.73 2.03 23.85
C ASN A 704 -2.67 3.04 24.35
N LEU A 705 -3.09 4.29 24.60
CA LEU A 705 -2.25 5.43 24.95
C LEU A 705 -1.23 5.79 23.88
N ASP A 706 -1.58 5.70 22.59
CA ASP A 706 -0.70 6.11 21.49
C ASP A 706 -0.60 7.64 21.35
N ASN A 707 -1.74 8.33 21.37
CA ASN A 707 -1.84 9.80 21.26
C ASN A 707 -2.59 10.44 22.46
N SER A 708 -2.35 9.90 23.66
CA SER A 708 -2.97 10.33 24.91
C SER A 708 -2.04 10.05 26.11
N SER A 709 -2.46 10.40 27.33
CA SER A 709 -1.74 10.06 28.57
C SER A 709 -2.71 9.57 29.63
N GLU A 710 -2.29 8.56 30.41
CA GLU A 710 -3.07 8.02 31.54
C GLU A 710 -3.36 9.09 32.61
N ILE A 711 -2.53 10.13 32.68
CA ILE A 711 -2.72 11.29 33.55
C ILE A 711 -4.04 12.01 33.23
N ALA A 712 -4.49 12.04 31.98
CA ALA A 712 -5.79 12.60 31.60
C ALA A 712 -6.94 11.84 32.28
N VAL A 713 -6.89 10.50 32.27
CA VAL A 713 -7.87 9.62 32.93
C VAL A 713 -7.87 9.86 34.45
N ARG A 714 -6.69 10.01 35.07
CA ARG A 714 -6.56 10.33 36.50
C ARG A 714 -7.19 11.68 36.84
N ARG A 715 -6.93 12.73 36.05
CA ARG A 715 -7.51 14.06 36.27
C ARG A 715 -9.01 14.10 36.01
N VAL A 716 -9.54 13.31 35.08
CA VAL A 716 -11.00 13.08 34.94
C VAL A 716 -11.56 12.46 36.21
N LYS A 717 -10.88 11.47 36.80
CA LYS A 717 -11.29 10.84 38.06
C LYS A 717 -11.29 11.83 39.24
N GLU A 718 -10.28 12.70 39.31
CA GLU A 718 -10.20 13.78 40.30
C GLU A 718 -11.34 14.80 40.13
N LEU A 719 -11.59 15.26 38.89
CA LEU A 719 -12.67 16.20 38.57
C LEU A 719 -14.07 15.63 38.84
N ALA A 720 -14.24 14.31 38.75
CA ALA A 720 -15.51 13.63 39.05
C ALA A 720 -15.73 13.38 40.57
N GLY A 721 -14.73 13.61 41.42
CA GLY A 721 -14.83 13.38 42.87
C GLY A 721 -15.29 11.96 43.22
N ASP A 722 -16.31 11.84 44.09
CA ASP A 722 -16.88 10.55 44.50
C ASP A 722 -17.48 9.73 43.34
N LEU A 723 -17.84 10.37 42.23
CA LEU A 723 -18.33 9.69 41.02
C LEU A 723 -17.17 9.05 40.24
N GLY A 724 -15.93 9.48 40.48
CA GLY A 724 -14.72 8.88 39.90
C GLY A 724 -14.50 7.40 40.25
N LYS A 725 -15.18 6.87 41.27
CA LYS A 725 -15.20 5.41 41.57
C LYS A 725 -15.92 4.59 40.49
N ASN A 726 -16.78 5.22 39.69
CA ASN A 726 -17.49 4.59 38.57
C ASN A 726 -16.63 4.48 37.30
N LEU A 727 -15.40 5.00 37.32
CA LEU A 727 -14.44 4.95 36.22
C LEU A 727 -13.46 3.77 36.34
N LEU A 728 -13.45 2.92 35.32
CA LEU A 728 -12.42 1.90 35.09
C LEU A 728 -11.60 2.24 33.84
N PHE A 729 -10.34 1.79 33.80
CA PHE A 729 -9.44 2.01 32.68
C PHE A 729 -8.70 0.71 32.34
N HIS A 730 -8.66 0.37 31.06
CA HIS A 730 -7.91 -0.75 30.51
C HIS A 730 -7.02 -0.25 29.38
N LYS A 731 -5.71 -0.45 29.50
CA LYS A 731 -4.75 -0.17 28.43
C LYS A 731 -4.76 -1.32 27.41
N VAL A 732 -5.61 -1.21 26.40
CA VAL A 732 -5.86 -2.24 25.38
C VAL A 732 -5.96 -1.59 24.01
N ASP A 733 -5.42 -2.24 22.97
CA ASP A 733 -5.61 -1.86 21.57
C ASP A 733 -6.87 -2.52 21.02
N LEU A 734 -7.68 -1.81 20.22
CA LEU A 734 -8.93 -2.38 19.69
C LEU A 734 -8.73 -3.55 18.72
N ARG A 735 -7.52 -3.70 18.15
CA ARG A 735 -7.17 -4.85 17.30
C ARG A 735 -6.92 -6.12 18.12
N ASP A 736 -6.71 -6.03 19.44
CA ASP A 736 -6.65 -7.19 20.32
C ASP A 736 -8.06 -7.70 20.65
N LYS A 737 -8.60 -8.49 19.70
CA LYS A 737 -9.90 -9.14 19.83
C LYS A 737 -10.02 -9.99 21.10
N GLN A 738 -8.93 -10.63 21.56
CA GLN A 738 -8.98 -11.51 22.72
C GLN A 738 -9.05 -10.73 24.03
N ALA A 739 -8.36 -9.59 24.14
CA ALA A 739 -8.48 -8.70 25.28
C ALA A 739 -9.86 -8.03 25.34
N LEU A 740 -10.40 -7.59 24.19
CA LEU A 740 -11.77 -7.06 24.11
C LEU A 740 -12.80 -8.12 24.53
N ASP A 741 -12.74 -9.33 23.98
CA ASP A 741 -13.69 -10.40 24.29
C ASP A 741 -13.72 -10.76 25.79
N LYS A 742 -12.54 -10.91 26.41
CA LYS A 742 -12.42 -11.11 27.87
C LYS A 742 -13.05 -9.97 28.68
N MET A 743 -12.90 -8.73 28.23
CA MET A 743 -13.46 -7.57 28.91
C MET A 743 -15.00 -7.54 28.79
N PHE A 744 -15.57 -7.76 27.61
CA PHE A 744 -17.02 -7.85 27.42
C PHE A 744 -17.63 -9.04 28.19
N ALA A 745 -16.95 -10.19 28.23
CA ALA A 745 -17.36 -11.33 29.06
C ALA A 745 -17.37 -11.00 30.57
N SER A 746 -16.48 -10.11 31.03
CA SER A 746 -16.37 -9.72 32.44
C SER A 746 -17.36 -8.62 32.87
N THR A 747 -17.82 -7.80 31.92
CA THR A 747 -18.60 -6.58 32.19
C THR A 747 -19.65 -6.39 31.09
N PRO A 748 -20.96 -6.52 31.41
CA PRO A 748 -21.99 -6.18 30.45
C PRO A 748 -21.96 -4.67 30.15
N PHE A 749 -22.07 -4.34 28.86
CA PHE A 749 -22.11 -2.96 28.38
C PHE A 749 -23.47 -2.67 27.75
N ASP A 750 -24.10 -1.57 28.15
CA ASP A 750 -25.37 -1.10 27.59
C ASP A 750 -25.17 -0.43 26.22
N THR A 751 -24.07 0.31 26.08
CA THR A 751 -23.74 1.13 24.90
C THR A 751 -22.22 1.32 24.80
N VAL A 752 -21.72 1.42 23.57
CA VAL A 752 -20.33 1.83 23.28
C VAL A 752 -20.29 3.23 22.67
N ILE A 753 -19.36 4.07 23.13
CA ILE A 753 -18.96 5.31 22.46
C ILE A 753 -17.56 5.10 21.89
N HIS A 754 -17.43 5.27 20.57
CA HIS A 754 -16.21 4.95 19.84
C HIS A 754 -15.48 6.21 19.37
N PHE A 755 -14.41 6.59 20.08
CA PHE A 755 -13.47 7.65 19.68
C PHE A 755 -12.15 7.11 19.12
N ALA A 756 -11.74 5.90 19.53
CA ALA A 756 -10.44 5.33 19.15
C ALA A 756 -10.22 5.36 17.63
N GLY A 757 -9.10 5.94 17.21
CA GLY A 757 -8.78 6.14 15.81
C GLY A 757 -7.68 7.19 15.64
N LEU A 758 -6.80 6.97 14.68
CA LEU A 758 -5.82 7.97 14.26
C LEU A 758 -6.54 9.08 13.49
N LYS A 759 -6.14 10.33 13.72
CA LYS A 759 -6.94 11.53 13.33
C LYS A 759 -6.19 12.62 12.56
N ALA A 760 -4.90 12.49 12.29
CA ALA A 760 -4.14 13.54 11.63
C ALA A 760 -4.22 13.41 10.10
N VAL A 761 -4.88 14.36 9.44
CA VAL A 761 -5.08 14.36 7.97
C VAL A 761 -3.75 14.24 7.21
N GLY A 762 -2.74 15.04 7.54
CA GLY A 762 -1.44 15.02 6.87
C GLY A 762 -0.72 13.68 7.04
N GLU A 763 -0.64 13.17 8.27
CA GLU A 763 -0.06 11.85 8.54
C GLU A 763 -0.85 10.72 7.85
N SER A 764 -2.17 10.85 7.69
CA SER A 764 -2.96 9.83 6.98
C SER A 764 -2.62 9.72 5.50
N VAL A 765 -2.14 10.80 4.87
CA VAL A 765 -1.65 10.79 3.48
C VAL A 765 -0.29 10.09 3.40
N GLN A 766 0.57 10.34 4.39
CA GLN A 766 1.89 9.74 4.57
C GLN A 766 1.83 8.24 4.91
N LYS A 767 0.94 7.86 5.83
CA LYS A 767 0.82 6.50 6.40
C LYS A 767 -0.60 5.94 6.20
N PRO A 768 -1.09 5.80 4.96
CA PRO A 768 -2.48 5.43 4.69
C PRO A 768 -2.85 4.07 5.28
N LEU A 769 -1.95 3.08 5.22
CA LEU A 769 -2.18 1.73 5.73
C LEU A 769 -2.37 1.71 7.25
N LEU A 770 -1.52 2.44 7.98
CA LEU A 770 -1.64 2.57 9.44
C LEU A 770 -3.02 3.14 9.84
N TYR A 771 -3.54 4.09 9.06
CA TYR A 771 -4.88 4.65 9.28
C TYR A 771 -5.98 3.65 8.92
N TYR A 772 -5.87 2.90 7.81
CA TYR A 772 -6.85 1.88 7.46
C TYR A 772 -6.86 0.71 8.46
N ASP A 773 -5.71 0.19 8.87
CA ASP A 773 -5.62 -0.87 9.86
C ASP A 773 -6.20 -0.42 11.21
N ASN A 774 -5.63 0.63 11.82
CA ASN A 774 -6.06 1.09 13.14
C ASN A 774 -7.55 1.48 13.16
N ASN A 775 -8.03 2.21 12.14
CA ASN A 775 -9.40 2.72 12.15
C ASN A 775 -10.42 1.67 11.65
N LEU A 776 -10.16 0.97 10.55
CA LEU A 776 -11.12 -0.01 10.03
C LEU A 776 -11.08 -1.32 10.81
N ILE A 777 -9.91 -1.95 10.95
CA ILE A 777 -9.80 -3.27 11.61
C ILE A 777 -10.11 -3.13 13.11
N GLY A 778 -9.68 -2.04 13.74
CA GLY A 778 -10.09 -1.69 15.10
C GLY A 778 -11.62 -1.54 15.27
N THR A 779 -12.30 -0.91 14.31
CA THR A 779 -13.78 -0.80 14.34
C THR A 779 -14.46 -2.15 14.09
N ILE A 780 -14.00 -2.91 13.09
CA ILE A 780 -14.57 -4.22 12.73
C ILE A 780 -14.44 -5.17 13.94
N THR A 781 -13.26 -5.23 14.56
CA THR A 781 -13.03 -6.04 15.76
C THR A 781 -13.95 -5.64 16.92
N LEU A 782 -14.14 -4.33 17.13
CA LEU A 782 -15.08 -3.81 18.13
C LEU A 782 -16.53 -4.23 17.83
N LEU A 783 -16.99 -4.08 16.58
CA LEU A 783 -18.35 -4.46 16.16
C LEU A 783 -18.59 -5.98 16.29
N GLU A 784 -17.61 -6.81 15.94
CA GLU A 784 -17.69 -8.27 16.09
C GLU A 784 -17.83 -8.69 17.57
N VAL A 785 -17.03 -8.11 18.47
CA VAL A 785 -17.12 -8.39 19.91
C VAL A 785 -18.43 -7.84 20.49
N MET A 786 -18.84 -6.63 20.11
CA MET A 786 -20.13 -6.07 20.47
C MET A 786 -21.30 -6.98 20.07
N ALA A 787 -21.30 -7.50 18.83
CA ALA A 787 -22.31 -8.45 18.35
C ALA A 787 -22.32 -9.74 19.16
N ALA A 788 -21.14 -10.35 19.40
CA ALA A 788 -21.00 -11.61 20.12
C ALA A 788 -21.53 -11.56 21.57
N HIS A 789 -21.45 -10.39 22.21
CA HIS A 789 -21.93 -10.15 23.58
C HIS A 789 -23.27 -9.41 23.64
N GLY A 790 -23.98 -9.27 22.53
CA GLY A 790 -25.33 -8.66 22.47
C GLY A 790 -25.39 -7.14 22.70
N CYS A 791 -24.25 -6.44 22.70
CA CYS A 791 -24.18 -4.99 22.88
C CYS A 791 -24.38 -4.27 21.54
N LYS A 792 -25.64 -4.03 21.15
CA LYS A 792 -26.01 -3.48 19.83
C LYS A 792 -26.25 -1.96 19.80
N LYS A 793 -25.73 -1.20 20.75
CA LYS A 793 -25.85 0.28 20.82
C LYS A 793 -24.49 0.96 20.62
N LEU A 794 -24.38 1.83 19.62
CA LEU A 794 -23.13 2.51 19.26
C LEU A 794 -23.34 4.01 19.04
N VAL A 795 -22.46 4.83 19.62
CA VAL A 795 -22.22 6.22 19.19
C VAL A 795 -20.84 6.28 18.53
N PHE A 796 -20.77 6.57 17.24
CA PHE A 796 -19.52 6.60 16.48
C PHE A 796 -19.03 8.02 16.19
N SER A 797 -17.72 8.21 16.38
CA SER A 797 -17.00 9.43 16.02
C SER A 797 -16.66 9.50 14.54
N SER A 798 -17.58 10.05 13.75
CA SER A 798 -17.33 10.48 12.38
C SER A 798 -16.75 11.90 12.34
N SER A 799 -16.62 12.49 11.15
CA SER A 799 -15.94 13.76 10.92
C SER A 799 -16.47 14.47 9.68
N ALA A 800 -16.48 15.80 9.68
CA ALA A 800 -16.83 16.61 8.50
C ALA A 800 -15.93 16.34 7.27
N THR A 801 -14.80 15.65 7.43
CA THR A 801 -13.95 15.18 6.31
C THR A 801 -14.65 14.18 5.38
N VAL A 802 -15.79 13.60 5.78
CA VAL A 802 -16.64 12.76 4.90
C VAL A 802 -17.47 13.57 3.89
N TYR A 803 -17.47 14.91 3.98
CA TYR A 803 -18.04 15.78 2.95
C TYR A 803 -17.02 16.19 1.87
N GLY A 804 -15.72 15.96 2.11
CA GLY A 804 -14.64 16.27 1.17
C GLY A 804 -14.53 17.77 0.90
N TRP A 805 -14.80 18.17 -0.34
CA TRP A 805 -14.95 19.57 -0.75
C TRP A 805 -16.43 19.86 -1.04
N PRO A 806 -17.23 20.26 -0.03
CA PRO A 806 -18.63 20.57 -0.24
C PRO A 806 -18.78 21.80 -1.14
N LYS A 807 -19.68 21.72 -2.12
CA LYS A 807 -19.95 22.82 -3.08
C LYS A 807 -20.68 24.00 -2.45
N GLU A 808 -21.40 23.74 -1.37
CA GLU A 808 -22.24 24.68 -0.65
C GLU A 808 -21.94 24.57 0.85
N VAL A 809 -22.25 25.62 1.61
CA VAL A 809 -22.17 25.65 3.07
C VAL A 809 -23.31 26.52 3.58
N PRO A 810 -23.97 26.20 4.72
CA PRO A 810 -23.66 25.12 5.67
C PRO A 810 -23.92 23.69 5.15
N CYS A 811 -23.08 22.74 5.57
CA CYS A 811 -23.23 21.32 5.22
C CYS A 811 -24.38 20.67 5.99
N THR A 812 -25.39 20.11 5.31
CA THR A 812 -26.42 19.28 5.94
C THR A 812 -26.01 17.80 5.97
N GLU A 813 -26.66 16.99 6.79
CA GLU A 813 -26.41 15.55 6.90
C GLU A 813 -26.67 14.78 5.59
N GLU A 814 -27.57 15.32 4.76
CA GLU A 814 -28.01 14.79 3.45
C GLU A 814 -27.02 15.10 2.30
N PHE A 815 -25.95 15.85 2.56
CA PHE A 815 -24.98 16.20 1.51
C PHE A 815 -24.26 14.95 0.96
N PRO A 816 -23.95 14.91 -0.35
CA PRO A 816 -23.16 13.83 -0.94
C PRO A 816 -21.82 13.65 -0.22
N LEU A 817 -21.50 12.39 0.09
CA LEU A 817 -20.29 12.05 0.83
C LEU A 817 -19.11 11.82 -0.12
N SER A 818 -17.96 12.38 0.23
CA SER A 818 -16.70 12.19 -0.48
C SER A 818 -15.53 12.42 0.47
N ALA A 819 -14.37 11.81 0.22
CA ALA A 819 -13.24 11.92 1.12
C ALA A 819 -11.92 12.21 0.40
N ALA A 820 -11.37 13.39 0.70
CA ALA A 820 -10.15 13.96 0.12
C ALA A 820 -8.85 13.25 0.55
N ASN A 821 -8.85 12.58 1.69
CA ASN A 821 -7.65 12.01 2.33
C ASN A 821 -7.96 10.65 3.01
N PRO A 822 -6.95 9.81 3.27
CA PRO A 822 -7.16 8.48 3.86
C PRO A 822 -7.87 8.48 5.21
N TYR A 823 -7.58 9.44 6.11
CA TYR A 823 -8.35 9.60 7.35
C TYR A 823 -9.85 9.77 7.09
N GLY A 824 -10.24 10.71 6.21
CA GLY A 824 -11.64 10.92 5.82
C GLY A 824 -12.26 9.69 5.18
N ARG A 825 -11.50 8.94 4.37
CA ARG A 825 -11.97 7.66 3.78
C ARG A 825 -12.22 6.62 4.86
N THR A 826 -11.38 6.52 5.88
CA THR A 826 -11.62 5.59 7.00
C THR A 826 -12.93 5.91 7.72
N LYS A 827 -13.23 7.20 7.96
CA LYS A 827 -14.49 7.60 8.59
C LYS A 827 -15.70 7.33 7.70
N LEU A 828 -15.60 7.59 6.40
CA LEU A 828 -16.66 7.29 5.44
C LEU A 828 -16.96 5.77 5.37
N PHE A 829 -15.91 4.94 5.21
CA PHE A 829 -16.07 3.48 5.19
C PHE A 829 -16.63 2.93 6.51
N ILE A 830 -16.28 3.51 7.68
CA ILE A 830 -16.89 3.10 8.95
C ILE A 830 -18.38 3.48 9.00
N GLU A 831 -18.78 4.65 8.49
CA GLU A 831 -20.20 4.97 8.37
C GLU A 831 -20.95 3.98 7.45
N GLU A 832 -20.32 3.53 6.35
CA GLU A 832 -20.89 2.52 5.46
C GLU A 832 -21.00 1.14 6.13
N ILE A 833 -19.93 0.68 6.82
CA ILE A 833 -19.94 -0.54 7.63
C ILE A 833 -21.05 -0.47 8.69
N CYS A 834 -21.23 0.66 9.37
CA CYS A 834 -22.32 0.85 10.35
C CYS A 834 -23.71 0.75 9.70
N ARG A 835 -23.91 1.38 8.54
CA ARG A 835 -25.18 1.30 7.80
C ARG A 835 -25.49 -0.12 7.34
N ASP A 836 -24.50 -0.85 6.83
CA ASP A 836 -24.68 -2.23 6.36
C ASP A 836 -24.84 -3.21 7.54
N THR A 837 -24.17 -2.98 8.67
CA THR A 837 -24.43 -3.68 9.94
C THR A 837 -25.91 -3.55 10.33
N TYR A 838 -26.42 -2.32 10.43
CA TYR A 838 -27.84 -2.07 10.74
C TYR A 838 -28.81 -2.64 9.69
N ARG A 839 -28.46 -2.62 8.40
CA ARG A 839 -29.27 -3.23 7.33
C ARG A 839 -29.34 -4.76 7.45
N SER A 840 -28.28 -5.40 7.94
CA SER A 840 -28.25 -6.85 8.16
C SER A 840 -28.92 -7.28 9.47
N ASP A 841 -28.90 -6.43 10.49
CA ASP A 841 -29.46 -6.68 11.82
C ASP A 841 -30.05 -5.36 12.38
N SER A 842 -31.38 -5.23 12.28
CA SER A 842 -32.11 -4.03 12.66
C SER A 842 -32.28 -3.85 14.18
N GLU A 843 -31.76 -4.77 15.01
CA GLU A 843 -31.64 -4.53 16.46
C GLU A 843 -30.53 -3.53 16.80
N TRP A 844 -29.62 -3.27 15.86
CA TRP A 844 -28.59 -2.24 16.03
C TRP A 844 -29.16 -0.83 16.09
N LYS A 845 -28.73 -0.08 17.10
CA LYS A 845 -28.98 1.35 17.22
C LYS A 845 -27.65 2.08 17.12
N ILE A 846 -27.46 2.83 16.05
CA ILE A 846 -26.19 3.46 15.74
C ILE A 846 -26.42 4.95 15.50
N ILE A 847 -25.65 5.80 16.17
CA ILE A 847 -25.61 7.24 15.89
C ILE A 847 -24.22 7.61 15.40
N LEU A 848 -24.16 8.14 14.18
CA LEU A 848 -22.98 8.63 13.48
C LEU A 848 -22.88 10.13 13.71
N LEU A 849 -21.96 10.56 14.57
CA LEU A 849 -21.77 11.98 14.88
C LEU A 849 -20.63 12.55 14.03
N ARG A 850 -20.95 13.48 13.12
CA ARG A 850 -19.97 14.15 12.26
C ARG A 850 -19.47 15.42 12.93
N TYR A 851 -18.28 15.35 13.54
CA TYR A 851 -17.67 16.51 14.19
C TYR A 851 -17.01 17.44 13.16
N PHE A 852 -17.11 18.74 13.39
CA PHE A 852 -16.33 19.73 12.68
C PHE A 852 -14.96 19.90 13.39
N ASN A 853 -14.61 21.07 13.91
CA ASN A 853 -13.28 21.30 14.49
C ASN A 853 -13.35 21.55 16.02
N PRO A 854 -13.29 20.50 16.85
CA PRO A 854 -13.31 20.65 18.31
C PRO A 854 -12.06 21.38 18.83
N VAL A 855 -12.28 22.34 19.72
CA VAL A 855 -11.29 23.22 20.35
C VAL A 855 -11.71 23.58 21.78
N GLY A 856 -10.83 24.20 22.56
CA GLY A 856 -11.09 24.54 23.96
C GLY A 856 -10.62 23.46 24.93
N ALA A 857 -10.99 23.60 26.20
CA ALA A 857 -10.64 22.66 27.25
C ALA A 857 -11.71 22.69 28.36
N HIS A 858 -11.57 21.84 29.38
CA HIS A 858 -12.43 21.95 30.55
C HIS A 858 -12.07 23.21 31.34
N HIS A 859 -13.05 24.07 31.66
CA HIS A 859 -12.87 25.38 32.31
C HIS A 859 -12.02 25.39 33.61
N SER A 860 -11.83 24.23 34.25
CA SER A 860 -10.83 24.03 35.32
C SER A 860 -9.37 24.31 34.93
N GLY A 861 -8.99 24.08 33.66
CA GLY A 861 -7.60 23.95 33.22
C GLY A 861 -6.90 22.64 33.68
N TYR A 862 -7.65 21.60 34.05
CA TYR A 862 -7.09 20.29 34.47
C TYR A 862 -7.07 19.23 33.36
N ILE A 863 -7.96 19.31 32.37
CA ILE A 863 -7.94 18.48 31.16
C ILE A 863 -8.13 19.36 29.93
N GLY A 864 -7.46 19.00 28.83
CA GLY A 864 -7.45 19.72 27.56
C GLY A 864 -6.73 18.90 26.47
N GLU A 865 -6.45 19.52 25.32
CA GLU A 865 -5.75 18.84 24.22
C GLU A 865 -4.23 18.86 24.42
N ASP A 866 -3.63 17.66 24.40
CA ASP A 866 -2.19 17.43 24.48
C ASP A 866 -1.79 16.28 23.53
N PRO A 867 -1.60 16.57 22.24
CA PRO A 867 -1.25 15.56 21.26
C PRO A 867 0.25 15.29 21.30
N ARG A 868 0.65 14.02 21.11
CA ARG A 868 2.06 13.64 21.02
C ARG A 868 2.70 14.15 19.73
N GLY A 869 4.00 14.42 19.80
CA GLY A 869 4.79 14.87 18.66
C GLY A 869 4.53 16.32 18.25
N ILE A 870 4.47 16.57 16.94
CA ILE A 870 4.13 17.88 16.36
C ILE A 870 2.61 17.92 16.12
N PRO A 871 1.87 18.88 16.69
CA PRO A 871 0.42 18.92 16.49
C PRO A 871 0.04 19.23 15.05
N ASN A 872 -0.89 18.45 14.49
CA ASN A 872 -1.42 18.65 13.14
C ASN A 872 -2.67 19.56 13.09
N ASN A 873 -3.28 19.81 14.24
CA ASN A 873 -4.45 20.68 14.43
C ASN A 873 -4.00 22.10 14.86
N LEU A 874 -4.76 23.12 14.42
CA LEU A 874 -4.42 24.54 14.64
C LEU A 874 -4.23 24.89 16.13
N MET A 875 -5.24 24.66 16.98
CA MET A 875 -5.23 25.16 18.36
C MET A 875 -4.14 24.56 19.25
N PRO A 876 -3.86 23.24 19.20
CA PRO A 876 -2.68 22.67 19.85
C PRO A 876 -1.34 23.25 19.39
N PHE A 877 -1.24 23.72 18.15
CA PHE A 877 -0.04 24.39 17.66
C PHE A 877 0.03 25.84 18.18
N VAL A 878 -1.07 26.59 18.07
CA VAL A 878 -1.21 27.96 18.59
C VAL A 878 -0.85 28.02 20.09
N GLN A 879 -1.39 27.11 20.91
CA GLN A 879 -1.08 27.07 22.34
C GLN A 879 0.41 26.76 22.60
N GLN A 880 1.04 25.89 21.80
CA GLN A 880 2.46 25.56 21.93
C GLN A 880 3.36 26.76 21.56
N VAL A 881 2.97 27.60 20.62
CA VAL A 881 3.64 28.89 20.33
C VAL A 881 3.46 29.84 21.51
N ALA A 882 2.23 29.99 22.03
CA ALA A 882 1.91 30.91 23.12
C ALA A 882 2.65 30.63 24.45
N VAL A 883 2.91 29.35 24.75
CA VAL A 883 3.72 28.93 25.93
C VAL A 883 5.22 28.82 25.62
N GLY A 884 5.68 29.23 24.43
CA GLY A 884 7.09 29.26 24.05
C GLY A 884 7.73 27.92 23.68
N ARG A 885 6.94 26.85 23.46
CA ARG A 885 7.44 25.56 22.95
C ARG A 885 7.77 25.58 21.46
N ARG A 886 7.27 26.57 20.70
CA ARG A 886 7.51 26.75 19.27
C ARG A 886 7.73 28.23 18.93
N PRO A 887 8.56 28.57 17.94
CA PRO A 887 8.93 29.95 17.64
C PRO A 887 7.80 30.74 16.94
N ALA A 888 7.04 30.10 16.06
CA ALA A 888 5.98 30.72 15.26
C ALA A 888 4.97 29.68 14.77
N LEU A 889 3.75 30.12 14.44
CA LEU A 889 2.70 29.34 13.78
C LEU A 889 2.82 29.48 12.26
N THR A 890 2.78 28.38 11.53
CA THR A 890 2.64 28.41 10.06
C THR A 890 1.15 28.48 9.67
N VAL A 891 0.79 29.48 8.87
CA VAL A 891 -0.54 29.64 8.27
C VAL A 891 -0.48 29.12 6.83
N PHE A 892 -1.25 28.07 6.54
CA PHE A 892 -1.23 27.39 5.25
C PHE A 892 -2.29 27.96 4.30
N GLY A 893 -1.86 28.70 3.28
CA GLY A 893 -2.72 29.37 2.30
C GLY A 893 -3.22 30.73 2.78
N THR A 894 -3.03 31.74 1.94
CA THR A 894 -3.44 33.14 2.14
C THR A 894 -4.17 33.72 0.92
N ASP A 895 -4.62 32.84 0.03
CA ASP A 895 -5.11 33.11 -1.32
C ASP A 895 -6.44 32.37 -1.62
N TYR A 896 -7.06 31.77 -0.59
CA TYR A 896 -8.41 31.22 -0.67
C TYR A 896 -9.44 32.35 -0.95
N ALA A 897 -10.59 32.04 -1.57
CA ALA A 897 -11.67 33.03 -1.80
C ALA A 897 -12.51 33.29 -0.54
N THR A 898 -11.83 33.42 0.61
CA THR A 898 -12.37 33.77 1.92
C THR A 898 -12.09 35.24 2.25
N LYS A 899 -12.77 35.77 3.27
CA LYS A 899 -12.69 37.18 3.68
C LYS A 899 -11.26 37.69 3.96
N ASP A 900 -10.35 36.82 4.40
CA ASP A 900 -8.96 37.17 4.73
C ASP A 900 -7.91 36.28 4.02
N GLY A 901 -8.33 35.52 3.00
CA GLY A 901 -7.48 34.61 2.25
C GLY A 901 -7.12 33.30 2.97
N THR A 902 -7.50 33.10 4.24
CA THR A 902 -7.18 31.88 5.00
C THR A 902 -8.37 30.93 5.12
N GLY A 903 -8.09 29.63 5.32
CA GLY A 903 -9.13 28.60 5.37
C GLY A 903 -10.15 28.81 6.50
N VAL A 904 -11.43 28.59 6.20
CA VAL A 904 -12.54 28.81 7.14
C VAL A 904 -13.09 27.45 7.63
N ARG A 905 -13.30 27.34 8.95
CA ARG A 905 -13.76 26.12 9.63
C ARG A 905 -14.83 26.44 10.69
N ASP A 906 -15.65 25.46 11.03
CA ASP A 906 -16.57 25.52 12.18
C ASP A 906 -15.91 24.96 13.43
N TYR A 907 -15.48 25.86 14.30
CA TYR A 907 -14.87 25.51 15.57
C TYR A 907 -15.94 25.34 16.65
N ILE A 908 -15.92 24.21 17.34
CA ILE A 908 -16.88 23.84 18.38
C ILE A 908 -16.15 23.62 19.71
N HIS A 909 -16.75 24.06 20.82
CA HIS A 909 -16.16 23.84 22.14
C HIS A 909 -16.20 22.36 22.52
N VAL A 910 -15.09 21.79 22.98
CA VAL A 910 -14.99 20.35 23.30
C VAL A 910 -15.98 19.91 24.39
N VAL A 911 -16.37 20.81 25.30
CA VAL A 911 -17.43 20.53 26.30
C VAL A 911 -18.82 20.52 25.66
N ASP A 912 -19.13 21.40 24.70
CA ASP A 912 -20.39 21.31 23.93
C ASP A 912 -20.44 20.00 23.14
N LEU A 913 -19.31 19.60 22.54
CA LEU A 913 -19.21 18.34 21.82
C LEU A 913 -19.41 17.14 22.75
N ALA A 914 -18.85 17.16 23.97
CA ALA A 914 -19.08 16.16 25.00
C ALA A 914 -20.57 16.09 25.42
N ASP A 915 -21.23 17.24 25.65
CA ASP A 915 -22.67 17.31 25.89
C ASP A 915 -23.48 16.69 24.73
N GLY A 916 -23.00 16.83 23.49
CA GLY A 916 -23.62 16.24 22.29
C GLY A 916 -23.60 14.71 22.30
N HIS A 917 -22.57 14.11 22.90
CA HIS A 917 -22.52 12.66 23.12
C HIS A 917 -23.51 12.21 24.18
N ILE A 918 -23.72 12.99 25.25
CA ILE A 918 -24.74 12.68 26.26
C ILE A 918 -26.14 12.78 25.64
N ALA A 919 -26.37 13.74 24.75
CA ALA A 919 -27.62 13.85 23.99
C ALA A 919 -27.84 12.67 23.04
N ALA A 920 -26.81 12.26 22.28
CA ALA A 920 -26.85 11.07 21.42
C ALA A 920 -27.05 9.77 22.22
N LEU A 921 -26.39 9.62 23.36
CA LEU A 921 -26.56 8.46 24.25
C LEU A 921 -28.00 8.33 24.74
N ARG A 922 -28.63 9.44 25.15
CA ARG A 922 -30.06 9.47 25.52
C ARG A 922 -30.95 9.16 24.32
N LYS A 923 -30.61 9.65 23.13
CA LYS A 923 -31.36 9.40 21.88
C LYS A 923 -31.43 7.91 21.54
N LEU A 924 -30.38 7.11 21.78
CA LEU A 924 -30.37 5.65 21.54
C LEU A 924 -31.46 4.87 22.31
N ASP A 925 -32.00 5.42 23.40
CA ASP A 925 -33.11 4.76 24.12
C ASP A 925 -34.48 5.00 23.48
N ALA A 926 -34.61 5.95 22.53
CA ALA A 926 -35.87 6.18 21.83
C ALA A 926 -36.29 4.97 20.95
N ALA A 927 -37.60 4.83 20.75
CA ALA A 927 -38.16 3.84 19.84
C ALA A 927 -37.87 4.23 18.38
N GLY A 928 -37.66 3.23 17.52
CA GLY A 928 -37.46 3.45 16.07
C GLY A 928 -36.09 4.02 15.66
N ILE A 929 -35.13 4.16 16.58
CA ILE A 929 -33.74 4.53 16.23
C ILE A 929 -33.09 3.39 15.46
N GLY A 930 -32.66 3.67 14.23
CA GLY A 930 -31.81 2.79 13.42
C GLY A 930 -30.37 3.28 13.36
N CYS A 931 -29.83 3.47 12.15
CA CYS A 931 -28.55 4.12 11.90
C CYS A 931 -28.75 5.59 11.50
N GLU A 932 -28.64 6.51 12.47
CA GLU A 932 -28.88 7.95 12.30
C GLU A 932 -27.59 8.76 12.21
N VAL A 933 -27.65 9.90 11.51
CA VAL A 933 -26.52 10.85 11.34
C VAL A 933 -26.88 12.21 11.94
N TYR A 934 -25.93 12.86 12.61
CA TYR A 934 -26.02 14.25 13.07
C TYR A 934 -24.69 15.00 12.89
N ASN A 935 -24.77 16.25 12.43
CA ASN A 935 -23.65 17.20 12.43
C ASN A 935 -23.52 17.89 13.79
N LEU A 936 -22.32 17.83 14.39
CA LEU A 936 -21.99 18.56 15.62
C LEU A 936 -20.97 19.67 15.32
N GLY A 937 -21.48 20.89 15.25
CA GLY A 937 -20.76 22.15 15.04
C GLY A 937 -21.50 23.32 15.69
N THR A 938 -21.08 24.54 15.42
CA THR A 938 -21.77 25.77 15.84
C THR A 938 -22.65 26.38 14.75
N GLY A 939 -22.41 25.99 13.49
CA GLY A 939 -23.02 26.60 12.31
C GLY A 939 -22.40 27.94 11.91
N LYS A 940 -21.22 28.27 12.44
CA LYS A 940 -20.48 29.50 12.13
C LYS A 940 -19.10 29.15 11.59
N GLY A 941 -18.80 29.63 10.38
CA GLY A 941 -17.43 29.63 9.86
C GLY A 941 -16.58 30.69 10.57
N THR A 942 -15.32 30.36 10.84
CA THR A 942 -14.29 31.26 11.37
C THR A 942 -12.97 30.99 10.64
N SER A 943 -12.24 32.03 10.27
CA SER A 943 -10.95 31.89 9.58
C SER A 943 -9.79 31.47 10.50
N VAL A 944 -8.62 31.18 9.94
CA VAL A 944 -7.41 30.95 10.74
C VAL A 944 -7.00 32.22 11.49
N LEU A 945 -7.05 33.38 10.85
CA LEU A 945 -6.61 34.64 11.47
C LEU A 945 -7.61 35.16 12.51
N GLU A 946 -8.92 34.97 12.30
CA GLU A 946 -9.95 35.28 13.30
C GLU A 946 -9.75 34.43 14.56
N MET A 947 -9.42 33.14 14.42
CA MET A 947 -9.09 32.25 15.54
C MET A 947 -7.79 32.64 16.25
N VAL A 948 -6.74 32.99 15.50
CA VAL A 948 -5.48 33.49 16.09
C VAL A 948 -5.74 34.78 16.88
N ALA A 949 -6.46 35.75 16.32
CA ALA A 949 -6.77 37.02 16.99
C ALA A 949 -7.58 36.83 18.28
N ALA A 950 -8.56 35.92 18.28
CA ALA A 950 -9.30 35.55 19.49
C ALA A 950 -8.39 34.89 20.54
N PHE A 951 -7.42 34.06 20.13
CA PHE A 951 -6.45 33.46 21.04
C PHE A 951 -5.43 34.48 21.58
N GLU A 952 -4.97 35.45 20.78
CA GLU A 952 -4.15 36.57 21.26
C GLU A 952 -4.89 37.37 22.32
N LYS A 953 -6.17 37.69 22.08
CA LYS A 953 -7.05 38.39 23.04
C LYS A 953 -7.19 37.61 24.36
N ALA A 954 -7.41 36.29 24.29
CA ALA A 954 -7.60 35.45 25.46
C ALA A 954 -6.30 35.18 26.26
N SER A 955 -5.16 35.10 25.58
CA SER A 955 -3.87 34.80 26.20
C SER A 955 -3.08 36.02 26.66
N GLY A 956 -3.37 37.20 26.09
CA GLY A 956 -2.53 38.40 26.24
C GLY A 956 -1.14 38.23 25.61
N LYS A 957 -0.94 37.21 24.76
CA LYS A 957 0.31 36.91 24.06
C LYS A 957 0.15 37.21 22.57
N LYS A 958 1.22 37.72 21.95
CA LYS A 958 1.32 37.75 20.49
C LYS A 958 1.77 36.39 19.97
N ILE A 959 1.17 35.93 18.88
CA ILE A 959 1.49 34.67 18.21
C ILE A 959 2.25 35.01 16.92
N PRO A 960 3.58 34.78 16.85
CA PRO A 960 4.32 35.01 15.62
C PRO A 960 3.80 34.12 14.49
N LEU A 961 3.59 34.69 13.31
CA LEU A 961 3.03 34.01 12.14
C LEU A 961 4.04 33.89 11.02
N VAL A 962 4.02 32.75 10.32
CA VAL A 962 4.72 32.51 9.06
C VAL A 962 3.68 32.11 8.02
N MET A 963 3.49 32.94 7.00
CA MET A 963 2.60 32.62 5.89
C MET A 963 3.28 31.58 4.97
N SER A 964 2.52 30.61 4.49
CA SER A 964 3.02 29.52 3.62
C SER A 964 1.98 29.17 2.56
N ALA A 965 2.39 28.34 1.59
CA ALA A 965 1.51 27.82 0.56
C ALA A 965 0.34 27.00 1.16
N ARG A 966 -0.71 26.78 0.36
CA ARG A 966 -1.82 25.91 0.74
C ARG A 966 -1.31 24.51 1.07
N ARG A 967 -1.78 23.93 2.17
CA ARG A 967 -1.48 22.54 2.52
C ARG A 967 -2.36 21.61 1.66
N PRO A 968 -1.80 20.62 0.94
CA PRO A 968 -2.59 19.71 0.12
C PRO A 968 -3.70 19.03 0.91
N GLY A 969 -4.90 18.96 0.33
CA GLY A 969 -6.07 18.34 0.94
C GLY A 969 -6.88 19.22 1.89
N ASP A 970 -6.47 20.45 2.20
CA ASP A 970 -7.33 21.40 2.93
C ASP A 970 -8.44 21.95 2.03
N ALA A 971 -9.68 21.90 2.54
CA ALA A 971 -10.83 22.56 1.93
C ALA A 971 -10.81 24.07 2.19
N GLU A 972 -11.54 24.83 1.39
CA GLU A 972 -11.58 26.29 1.52
C GLU A 972 -12.47 26.73 2.71
N ILE A 973 -13.77 26.47 2.60
CA ILE A 973 -14.79 26.78 3.62
C ILE A 973 -15.55 25.49 3.96
N VAL A 974 -15.62 25.13 5.24
CA VAL A 974 -16.45 24.01 5.72
C VAL A 974 -17.07 24.36 7.07
N TYR A 975 -18.39 24.48 7.14
CA TYR A 975 -19.15 24.65 8.40
C TYR A 975 -20.50 23.94 8.41
N ALA A 976 -21.05 23.69 9.60
CA ALA A 976 -22.18 22.78 9.80
C ALA A 976 -23.54 23.45 9.56
N SER A 977 -24.53 22.65 9.14
CA SER A 977 -25.92 22.91 9.53
C SER A 977 -26.19 22.14 10.82
N THR A 978 -26.69 22.82 11.84
CA THR A 978 -26.92 22.26 13.19
C THR A 978 -28.39 21.95 13.47
N HIS A 979 -29.28 22.23 12.51
CA HIS A 979 -30.74 22.17 12.71
C HIS A 979 -31.25 20.78 13.11
N LYS A 980 -30.71 19.70 12.52
CA LYS A 980 -31.13 18.33 12.85
C LYS A 980 -30.80 17.97 14.30
N ALA A 981 -29.59 18.31 14.76
CA ALA A 981 -29.18 18.08 16.15
C ALA A 981 -30.01 18.91 17.16
N GLU A 982 -30.27 20.18 16.86
CA GLU A 982 -31.13 21.04 17.69
C GLU A 982 -32.56 20.50 17.80
N LYS A 983 -33.14 20.05 16.68
CA LYS A 983 -34.50 19.52 16.63
C LYS A 983 -34.65 18.13 17.26
N GLU A 984 -33.70 17.22 17.05
CA GLU A 984 -33.88 15.80 17.34
C GLU A 984 -33.10 15.28 18.55
N LEU A 985 -32.00 15.93 18.91
CA LEU A 985 -31.20 15.64 20.11
C LEU A 985 -31.49 16.64 21.25
N ASN A 986 -32.22 17.72 20.97
CA ASN A 986 -32.37 18.88 21.86
C ASN A 986 -31.01 19.41 22.34
N TRP A 987 -30.06 19.49 21.41
CA TRP A 987 -28.67 19.90 21.67
C TRP A 987 -28.25 21.03 20.71
N LYS A 988 -27.53 22.00 21.24
CA LYS A 988 -26.95 23.13 20.50
C LYS A 988 -25.66 23.54 21.21
N ALA A 989 -24.63 23.91 20.46
CA ALA A 989 -23.42 24.50 21.05
C ALA A 989 -23.75 25.83 21.74
N LYS A 990 -23.21 26.03 22.95
CA LYS A 990 -23.46 27.17 23.84
C LYS A 990 -22.30 28.15 23.85
N TYR A 991 -21.07 27.66 23.69
CA TYR A 991 -19.84 28.43 23.83
C TYR A 991 -19.40 29.02 22.48
N GLY A 992 -18.89 30.25 22.52
CA GLY A 992 -18.33 30.95 21.36
C GLY A 992 -16.80 30.85 21.30
N ILE A 993 -16.24 31.54 20.31
CA ILE A 993 -14.79 31.60 20.07
C ILE A 993 -14.02 32.16 21.29
N GLU A 994 -14.63 33.06 22.06
CA GLU A 994 -13.98 33.68 23.22
C GLU A 994 -13.79 32.66 24.36
N GLU A 995 -14.81 31.85 24.66
CA GLU A 995 -14.70 30.78 25.66
C GLU A 995 -13.76 29.66 25.20
N MET A 996 -13.81 29.27 23.92
CA MET A 996 -12.86 28.31 23.33
C MET A 996 -11.40 28.76 23.53
N CYS A 997 -11.07 29.99 23.17
CA CYS A 997 -9.73 30.54 23.33
C CYS A 997 -9.34 30.71 24.81
N ARG A 998 -10.26 31.18 25.67
CA ARG A 998 -10.05 31.33 27.12
C ARG A 998 -9.71 29.99 27.77
N ASP A 999 -10.52 28.97 27.55
CA ASP A 999 -10.37 27.70 28.25
C ASP A 999 -9.19 26.89 27.70
N GLN A 1000 -8.91 26.97 26.38
CA GLN A 1000 -7.67 26.45 25.80
C GLN A 1000 -6.42 27.12 26.42
N TRP A 1001 -6.42 28.44 26.59
CA TRP A 1001 -5.29 29.15 27.21
C TRP A 1001 -5.14 28.83 28.71
N ASN A 1002 -6.24 28.73 29.45
CA ASN A 1002 -6.26 28.32 30.85
C ASN A 1002 -5.70 26.89 31.04
N TRP A 1003 -5.99 25.96 30.13
CA TRP A 1003 -5.33 24.66 30.05
C TRP A 1003 -3.82 24.80 29.78
N ALA A 1004 -3.45 25.46 28.69
CA ALA A 1004 -2.07 25.52 28.21
C ALA A 1004 -1.12 26.25 29.18
N SER A 1005 -1.57 27.35 29.78
CA SER A 1005 -0.77 28.14 30.73
C SER A 1005 -0.47 27.39 32.04
N LYS A 1006 -1.41 26.55 32.50
CA LYS A 1006 -1.21 25.65 33.65
C LYS A 1006 -0.41 24.39 33.30
N ASN A 1007 -0.44 23.97 32.03
CA ASN A 1007 0.13 22.71 31.55
C ASN A 1007 0.99 22.95 30.30
N PRO A 1008 2.06 23.76 30.37
CA PRO A 1008 2.79 24.22 29.18
C PRO A 1008 3.37 23.06 28.37
N TYR A 1009 3.84 22.01 29.04
CA TYR A 1009 4.37 20.80 28.40
C TYR A 1009 3.34 19.70 28.14
N GLY A 1010 2.08 19.91 28.53
CA GLY A 1010 1.03 18.90 28.46
C GLY A 1010 0.80 18.21 29.80
N TYR A 1011 0.36 16.96 29.76
CA TYR A 1011 0.15 16.15 30.97
C TYR A 1011 1.45 15.68 31.62
N GLU A 1012 2.53 15.56 30.85
CA GLU A 1012 3.82 15.04 31.29
C GLU A 1012 4.91 16.14 31.27
N PRO A 1013 5.73 16.28 32.33
CA PRO A 1013 6.86 17.19 32.32
C PRO A 1013 7.94 16.69 31.35
N PRO A 1014 8.78 17.59 30.78
CA PRO A 1014 9.83 17.18 29.86
C PRO A 1014 10.82 16.27 30.58
N SER A 1015 10.97 15.04 30.08
CA SER A 1015 12.04 14.12 30.51
C SER A 1015 13.40 14.81 30.32
N SER A 1016 14.19 14.92 31.39
CA SER A 1016 15.58 15.36 31.31
C SER A 1016 16.34 14.49 30.30
N LYS A 1017 16.78 15.08 29.20
CA LYS A 1017 17.60 14.44 28.18
C LYS A 1017 19.04 14.25 28.65
#